data_AF-A0A5Q4GAV4-F1
#
_entry.id   AF-A0A5Q4GAV4-F1
#
_cell.length_a   1.000
_cell.length_b   1.000
_cell.length_c   1.000
_cell.angle_alpha   90.00
_cell.angle_beta   90.00
_cell.angle_gamma   90.00
#
_symmetry.space_group_name_H-M   'P 1'
#
loop_
_entity.id
_entity.type
_entity.pdbx_description
1 polymer ?
#
loop_
_entity_poly.entity_id
_entity_poly.type
_entity_poly.pdbx_seq_one_letter_code
_entity_poly.pdbx_strand_id
1 'polypeptide(L)'
;MSKNSSELMSDPDPDRSPVFILGIRPRCGSNFLFDLLRLHPCLSTHPSLAEDFLLAEADQLAGYVDKTRAHWDERWGFSPSAGEDLLRHLGTGALAFLQSGLGDDNRRLLSKTPEVSQLPLFFKLFPQARLLLLVRDGRAVVESSLRSFDTSFDWQVSAWNSAARTILDFCRQTPPTRFRLVHYENLVQHTHAELTGILEFLRLDPKRFPFEQAEALPVRGSSELARDGADLHWRPVSMKPDFDPLARFAHWSDDQHRAFNAIAGESLEALGYRARKLEAATGFANPLLDQDDSEELYCSIDHDFVRHDAQLALVTGESDQAKALMPYGAANALFALGYFRSTKEHAAALAKLGIPHEAALALQKDYLRSGFLLKASTVRDSLAELTPAASEHRRPVRFLVVRTCERPELLSRLLDSAVDQLHRHALSLLVIDDSRRDAAAARNEQAVQRLGQQHGVTAIYFGTGQQLAFIKRLAAALPEHEAAIRYGLAPRPEGLFTAGRLINLANLLLAGQPYLLYDDDYLLHRQLSHPETDRASAVISNAPDLVMQGFDSGEEMAGLLDAIGSDPLAEHIELLGCSLGELMHLEPFVGMTHAGLWGLSREACKRLGSAAQVTTTGNGACGRPLAPDARAALQHRYRRTRPTWAAPKSHAAWMRGHFIYKSHRSASLTDLTHETPVGVDNSRIMPPTIPVGRREDTLFTLLIRHAHQSALHLEFPWTIEHWREARDWSEPTLNQPERLSLAGVMCESLELSVPGRGTEQYALEFLKTTGAYASQISRSGQHSMRQRLASLYRQVLAVRIEEAEKYHDGLGPEAASVRHDLERIIAVNRQALQSHSGPPLWEDRQAPTTMGPQLEWVSGEFASMGRLLQAWPELWQHCKDQPEPSLFQST
;
A
#
# COMPACT_ATOMS: atom_id res chain seq x y z
N MET A 1 -4.31 0.51 48.41
CA MET A 1 -3.53 -0.55 49.09
C MET A 1 -2.33 -0.88 48.22
N SER A 2 -1.13 -0.62 48.75
CA SER A 2 0.18 -0.74 48.06
C SER A 2 0.77 -2.13 48.30
N LYS A 3 0.71 -3.04 47.30
CA LYS A 3 1.33 -4.37 47.40
C LYS A 3 1.92 -4.99 46.12
N ASN A 4 1.91 -4.34 44.95
CA ASN A 4 2.40 -5.00 43.71
C ASN A 4 3.84 -4.67 43.30
N SER A 5 4.55 -3.78 44.01
CA SER A 5 5.94 -3.42 43.67
C SER A 5 6.99 -4.31 44.35
N SER A 6 6.62 -5.12 45.37
CA SER A 6 7.58 -5.89 46.16
C SER A 6 7.79 -7.34 45.72
N GLU A 7 6.93 -7.91 44.85
CA GLU A 7 7.05 -9.31 44.39
C GLU A 7 8.03 -9.49 43.22
N LEU A 8 8.44 -8.41 42.54
CA LEU A 8 9.50 -8.45 41.52
C LEU A 8 10.92 -8.43 42.13
N MET A 9 11.04 -8.38 43.46
CA MET A 9 12.31 -8.25 44.18
C MET A 9 12.71 -9.46 45.04
N SER A 10 11.96 -10.57 45.04
CA SER A 10 12.42 -11.82 45.65
C SER A 10 13.31 -12.62 44.69
N ASP A 11 14.46 -13.11 45.16
CA ASP A 11 15.33 -14.03 44.40
C ASP A 11 14.54 -15.32 44.09
N PRO A 12 14.49 -15.79 42.83
CA PRO A 12 13.78 -17.02 42.47
C PRO A 12 14.21 -18.20 43.33
N ASP A 13 13.24 -19.05 43.71
CA ASP A 13 13.50 -20.30 44.44
C ASP A 13 14.63 -21.09 43.74
N PRO A 14 15.80 -21.24 44.38
CA PRO A 14 16.96 -21.83 43.74
C PRO A 14 16.77 -23.29 43.37
N ASP A 15 15.87 -24.00 44.06
CA ASP A 15 15.63 -25.43 43.87
C ASP A 15 14.57 -25.73 42.81
N ARG A 16 13.77 -24.74 42.39
CA ARG A 16 12.62 -24.93 41.48
C ARG A 16 12.59 -24.04 40.23
N SER A 17 13.41 -22.99 40.18
CA SER A 17 13.44 -22.05 39.04
C SER A 17 13.85 -22.74 37.73
N PRO A 18 13.15 -22.60 36.59
CA PRO A 18 13.62 -23.21 35.34
C PRO A 18 14.91 -22.54 34.83
N VAL A 19 15.76 -23.31 34.16
CA VAL A 19 17.01 -22.85 33.53
C VAL A 19 16.83 -22.81 32.03
N PHE A 20 17.06 -21.65 31.42
CA PHE A 20 17.07 -21.49 29.97
C PHE A 20 18.45 -21.14 29.45
N ILE A 21 18.84 -21.76 28.35
CA ILE A 21 19.98 -21.35 27.54
C ILE A 21 19.44 -20.69 26.28
N LEU A 22 19.74 -19.40 26.08
CA LEU A 22 19.52 -18.74 24.80
C LEU A 22 20.86 -18.52 24.10
N GLY A 23 21.00 -19.11 22.92
CA GLY A 23 22.17 -18.92 22.08
C GLY A 23 21.98 -17.74 21.14
N ILE A 24 23.01 -16.92 20.94
CA ILE A 24 22.97 -15.75 20.06
C ILE A 24 22.37 -16.07 18.68
N ARG A 25 22.73 -17.21 18.11
CA ARG A 25 22.20 -17.78 16.86
C ARG A 25 22.46 -19.30 16.85
N PRO A 26 21.89 -20.06 15.91
CA PRO A 26 22.38 -21.41 15.62
C PRO A 26 23.90 -21.39 15.43
N ARG A 27 24.56 -22.52 15.73
CA ARG A 27 26.03 -22.69 15.59
C ARG A 27 26.87 -21.93 16.63
N CYS A 28 26.27 -21.31 17.65
CA CYS A 28 27.01 -20.70 18.77
C CYS A 28 27.54 -21.69 19.83
N GLY A 29 27.22 -22.98 19.73
CA GLY A 29 27.61 -23.99 20.73
C GLY A 29 26.56 -24.28 21.81
N SER A 30 25.31 -23.86 21.62
CA SER A 30 24.19 -24.10 22.55
C SER A 30 23.99 -25.58 22.91
N ASN A 31 24.15 -26.49 21.94
CA ASN A 31 24.13 -27.94 22.18
C ASN A 31 25.22 -28.40 23.14
N PHE A 32 26.43 -27.85 23.03
CA PHE A 32 27.57 -28.24 23.86
C PHE A 32 27.34 -27.81 25.31
N LEU A 33 26.95 -26.56 25.54
CA LEU A 33 26.60 -26.08 26.89
C LEU A 33 25.44 -26.87 27.51
N PHE A 34 24.42 -27.21 26.71
CA PHE A 34 23.29 -27.99 27.16
C PHE A 34 23.69 -29.42 27.55
N ASP A 35 24.48 -30.11 26.72
CA ASP A 35 24.98 -31.45 27.03
C ASP A 35 25.88 -31.47 28.27
N LEU A 36 26.68 -30.41 28.50
CA LEU A 36 27.46 -30.26 29.74
C LEU A 36 26.54 -30.12 30.96
N LEU A 37 25.55 -29.22 30.93
CA LEU A 37 24.66 -29.00 32.08
C LEU A 37 23.78 -30.20 32.40
N ARG A 38 23.42 -31.02 31.39
CA ARG A 38 22.68 -32.27 31.59
C ARG A 38 23.40 -33.30 32.47
N LEU A 39 24.72 -33.19 32.63
CA LEU A 39 25.48 -34.05 33.54
C LEU A 39 25.18 -33.77 35.02
N HIS A 40 24.64 -32.59 35.36
CA HIS A 40 24.36 -32.26 36.75
C HIS A 40 23.13 -33.04 37.27
N PRO A 41 23.22 -33.75 38.42
CA PRO A 41 22.16 -34.64 38.89
C PRO A 41 20.86 -33.92 39.28
N CYS A 42 20.86 -32.60 39.46
CA CYS A 42 19.66 -31.81 39.79
C CYS A 42 18.95 -31.21 38.57
N LEU A 43 19.49 -31.34 37.36
CA LEU A 43 18.86 -30.82 36.15
C LEU A 43 18.18 -31.94 35.37
N SER A 44 17.06 -31.62 34.74
CA SER A 44 16.34 -32.52 33.83
C SER A 44 15.83 -31.77 32.61
N THR A 45 15.69 -32.49 31.50
CA THR A 45 15.37 -31.93 30.17
C THR A 45 14.21 -32.70 29.58
N HIS A 46 13.35 -32.01 28.82
CA HIS A 46 12.25 -32.66 28.12
C HIS A 46 12.79 -33.76 27.16
N PRO A 47 12.28 -35.00 27.22
CA PRO A 47 12.91 -36.15 26.54
C PRO A 47 12.84 -36.07 25.02
N SER A 48 11.78 -35.46 24.48
CA SER A 48 11.52 -35.40 23.04
C SER A 48 11.77 -34.03 22.40
N LEU A 49 12.19 -33.03 23.19
CA LEU A 49 12.30 -31.65 22.72
C LEU A 49 13.74 -31.17 22.88
N ALA A 50 14.47 -31.16 21.76
CA ALA A 50 15.88 -30.75 21.75
C ALA A 50 16.04 -29.22 21.86
N GLU A 51 15.08 -28.45 21.34
CA GLU A 51 15.02 -26.99 21.38
C GLU A 51 13.55 -26.58 21.57
N ASP A 52 13.27 -25.67 22.50
CA ASP A 52 11.88 -25.35 22.87
C ASP A 52 11.22 -24.30 21.97
N PHE A 53 11.99 -23.34 21.46
CA PHE A 53 11.54 -22.21 20.64
C PHE A 53 10.36 -21.42 21.22
N LEU A 54 10.07 -21.52 22.53
CA LEU A 54 8.93 -20.84 23.15
C LEU A 54 9.04 -19.31 23.06
N LEU A 55 10.27 -18.80 22.97
CA LEU A 55 10.53 -17.38 22.84
C LEU A 55 10.44 -16.89 21.39
N ALA A 56 10.55 -17.76 20.37
CA ALA A 56 10.70 -17.34 18.97
C ALA A 56 9.53 -16.50 18.44
N GLU A 57 8.32 -16.74 18.96
CA GLU A 57 7.05 -16.11 18.55
C GLU A 57 6.37 -15.40 19.74
N ALA A 58 7.14 -15.04 20.78
CA ALA A 58 6.60 -14.43 21.99
C ALA A 58 5.93 -13.05 21.76
N ASP A 59 6.27 -12.36 20.68
CA ASP A 59 5.62 -11.14 20.22
C ASP A 59 4.16 -11.36 19.84
N GLN A 60 3.81 -12.53 19.29
CA GLN A 60 2.42 -12.88 18.98
C GLN A 60 1.59 -13.04 20.26
N LEU A 61 2.19 -13.57 21.33
CA LEU A 61 1.54 -13.64 22.64
C LEU A 61 1.33 -12.25 23.23
N ALA A 62 2.33 -11.36 23.12
CA ALA A 62 2.19 -9.97 23.54
C ALA A 62 1.10 -9.24 22.72
N GLY A 63 1.08 -9.41 21.40
CA GLY A 63 0.06 -8.83 20.52
C GLY A 63 -1.34 -9.39 20.78
N TYR A 64 -1.47 -10.69 21.11
CA TYR A 64 -2.73 -11.28 21.57
C TYR A 64 -3.20 -10.62 22.87
N VAL A 65 -2.30 -10.44 23.84
CA VAL A 65 -2.60 -9.76 25.11
C VAL A 65 -3.07 -8.33 24.86
N ASP A 66 -2.40 -7.58 23.98
CA ASP A 66 -2.77 -6.20 23.66
C ASP A 66 -4.15 -6.12 23.00
N LYS A 67 -4.43 -7.00 22.01
CA LYS A 67 -5.74 -7.09 21.35
C LYS A 67 -6.84 -7.49 22.34
N THR A 68 -6.56 -8.44 23.22
CA THR A 68 -7.51 -8.91 24.23
C THR A 68 -7.82 -7.80 25.23
N ARG A 69 -6.79 -7.10 25.71
CA ARG A 69 -6.92 -5.97 26.63
C ARG A 69 -7.73 -4.82 26.03
N ALA A 70 -7.64 -4.59 24.71
CA ALA A 70 -8.43 -3.56 24.03
C ALA A 70 -9.96 -3.77 24.12
N HIS A 71 -10.40 -4.98 24.50
CA HIS A 71 -11.81 -5.30 24.75
C HIS A 71 -12.23 -5.14 26.22
N TRP A 72 -11.31 -4.87 27.14
CA TRP A 72 -11.61 -4.75 28.57
C TRP A 72 -12.10 -3.35 28.92
N ASP A 73 -13.22 -3.26 29.64
CA ASP A 73 -13.78 -2.00 30.11
C ASP A 73 -13.15 -1.61 31.46
N GLU A 74 -12.71 -0.36 31.59
CA GLU A 74 -12.09 0.16 32.81
C GLU A 74 -13.00 0.04 34.04
N ARG A 75 -14.33 0.03 33.83
CA ARG A 75 -15.33 -0.13 34.90
C ARG A 75 -15.33 -1.53 35.54
N TRP A 76 -14.69 -2.52 34.91
CA TRP A 76 -14.58 -3.88 35.47
C TRP A 76 -13.50 -3.98 36.55
N GLY A 77 -12.72 -2.91 36.78
CA GLY A 77 -11.85 -2.78 37.95
C GLY A 77 -10.56 -3.63 37.90
N PHE A 78 -10.05 -3.95 36.72
CA PHE A 78 -8.78 -4.66 36.59
C PHE A 78 -7.59 -3.83 37.08
N SER A 79 -6.55 -4.53 37.54
CA SER A 79 -5.26 -3.92 37.84
C SER A 79 -4.65 -3.27 36.58
N PRO A 80 -3.92 -2.13 36.71
CA PRO A 80 -3.12 -1.60 35.60
C PRO A 80 -2.13 -2.61 34.99
N SER A 81 -1.70 -3.61 35.78
CA SER A 81 -0.83 -4.71 35.36
C SER A 81 -1.54 -5.88 34.69
N ALA A 82 -2.87 -5.86 34.53
CA ALA A 82 -3.64 -7.05 34.13
C ALA A 82 -3.19 -7.66 32.78
N GLY A 83 -2.71 -6.83 31.84
CA GLY A 83 -2.10 -7.31 30.59
C GLY A 83 -0.77 -8.05 30.84
N GLU A 84 0.10 -7.49 31.67
CA GLU A 84 1.36 -8.14 32.07
C GLU A 84 1.10 -9.42 32.86
N ASP A 85 0.06 -9.43 33.70
CA ASP A 85 -0.39 -10.60 34.42
C ASP A 85 -0.85 -11.70 33.44
N LEU A 86 -1.66 -11.36 32.44
CA LEU A 86 -2.09 -12.31 31.42
C LEU A 86 -0.89 -12.88 30.64
N LEU A 87 0.05 -12.02 30.20
CA LEU A 87 1.26 -12.47 29.50
C LEU A 87 2.07 -13.44 30.37
N ARG A 88 2.24 -13.13 31.65
CA ARG A 88 2.91 -14.01 32.61
C ARG A 88 2.22 -15.36 32.74
N HIS A 89 0.88 -15.39 32.80
CA HIS A 89 0.12 -16.64 32.88
C HIS A 89 0.25 -17.49 31.61
N LEU A 90 0.34 -16.85 30.42
CA LEU A 90 0.66 -17.56 29.18
C LEU A 90 2.05 -18.22 29.25
N GLY A 91 3.05 -17.49 29.78
CA GLY A 91 4.37 -18.03 30.07
C GLY A 91 4.35 -19.20 31.05
N THR A 92 3.56 -19.11 32.14
CA THR A 92 3.35 -20.22 33.07
C THR A 92 2.76 -21.45 32.38
N GLY A 93 1.80 -21.26 31.46
CA GLY A 93 1.24 -22.35 30.66
C GLY A 93 2.30 -23.02 29.76
N ALA A 94 3.16 -22.22 29.14
CA ALA A 94 4.26 -22.73 28.33
C ALA A 94 5.31 -23.51 29.16
N LEU A 95 5.60 -23.06 30.39
CA LEU A 95 6.42 -23.82 31.33
C LEU A 95 5.77 -25.14 31.76
N ALA A 96 4.48 -25.12 32.05
CA ALA A 96 3.74 -26.33 32.42
C ALA A 96 3.78 -27.38 31.30
N PHE A 97 3.75 -26.95 30.02
CA PHE A 97 3.96 -27.84 28.89
C PHE A 97 5.34 -28.51 28.92
N LEU A 98 6.43 -27.74 29.09
CA LEU A 98 7.78 -28.31 29.20
C LEU A 98 7.93 -29.27 30.39
N GLN A 99 7.33 -28.92 31.52
CA GLN A 99 7.34 -29.74 32.72
C GLN A 99 6.53 -31.04 32.56
N SER A 100 5.43 -31.00 31.80
CA SER A 100 4.57 -32.18 31.58
C SER A 100 5.32 -33.35 30.94
N GLY A 101 6.33 -33.06 30.10
CA GLY A 101 7.17 -34.10 29.49
C GLY A 101 8.19 -34.73 30.44
N LEU A 102 8.38 -34.18 31.64
CA LEU A 102 9.28 -34.74 32.66
C LEU A 102 8.62 -35.84 33.51
N GLY A 103 7.29 -35.96 33.48
CA GLY A 103 6.56 -36.91 34.32
C GLY A 103 6.76 -36.65 35.82
N ASP A 104 7.11 -37.68 36.58
CA ASP A 104 7.36 -37.60 38.04
C ASP A 104 8.77 -37.09 38.40
N ASP A 105 9.58 -36.68 37.41
CA ASP A 105 10.92 -36.16 37.64
C ASP A 105 10.88 -34.75 38.22
N ASN A 106 11.10 -34.66 39.53
CA ASN A 106 11.08 -33.40 40.30
C ASN A 106 12.36 -32.57 40.19
N ARG A 107 13.29 -32.93 39.29
CA ARG A 107 14.49 -32.14 39.04
C ARG A 107 14.16 -30.83 38.30
N ARG A 108 15.09 -29.89 38.39
CA ARG A 108 14.95 -28.55 37.84
C ARG A 108 15.01 -28.59 36.31
N LEU A 109 14.01 -28.00 35.64
CA LEU A 109 13.91 -27.97 34.17
C LEU A 109 15.09 -27.20 33.57
N LEU A 110 15.74 -27.80 32.58
CA LEU A 110 16.74 -27.22 31.70
C LEU A 110 16.20 -27.23 30.27
N SER A 111 16.19 -26.07 29.61
CA SER A 111 15.77 -25.91 28.22
C SER A 111 16.75 -25.05 27.43
N LYS A 112 16.72 -25.16 26.09
CA LYS A 112 17.54 -24.32 25.21
C LYS A 112 16.80 -23.87 23.96
N THR A 113 17.17 -22.69 23.49
CA THR A 113 16.75 -22.14 22.20
C THR A 113 17.91 -21.32 21.60
N PRO A 114 18.40 -21.59 20.38
CA PRO A 114 19.49 -20.82 19.78
C PRO A 114 18.99 -19.55 19.05
N GLU A 115 18.10 -18.78 19.70
CA GLU A 115 17.51 -17.55 19.16
C GLU A 115 17.27 -16.53 20.27
N VAL A 116 17.43 -15.24 19.93
CA VAL A 116 17.32 -14.12 20.90
C VAL A 116 16.44 -12.97 20.41
N SER A 117 15.80 -13.06 19.25
CA SER A 117 14.95 -11.99 18.68
C SER A 117 13.95 -11.39 19.69
N GLN A 118 13.27 -12.22 20.49
CA GLN A 118 12.29 -11.77 21.50
C GLN A 118 12.83 -11.78 22.94
N LEU A 119 14.16 -11.69 23.12
CA LEU A 119 14.81 -11.61 24.43
C LEU A 119 14.21 -10.55 25.38
N PRO A 120 13.76 -9.35 24.93
CA PRO A 120 13.12 -8.37 25.81
C PRO A 120 11.82 -8.86 26.50
N LEU A 121 11.17 -9.91 25.98
CA LEU A 121 9.96 -10.50 26.55
C LEU A 121 10.26 -11.63 27.54
N PHE A 122 11.50 -12.12 27.61
CA PHE A 122 11.86 -13.32 28.35
C PHE A 122 11.42 -13.28 29.82
N PHE A 123 11.80 -12.24 30.57
CA PHE A 123 11.41 -12.14 31.99
C PHE A 123 9.97 -11.69 32.23
N LYS A 124 9.26 -11.23 31.19
CA LYS A 124 7.82 -10.98 31.27
C LYS A 124 7.05 -12.30 31.26
N LEU A 125 7.50 -13.25 30.43
CA LEU A 125 6.93 -14.60 30.33
C LEU A 125 7.41 -15.52 31.46
N PHE A 126 8.72 -15.49 31.77
CA PHE A 126 9.37 -16.42 32.70
C PHE A 126 10.06 -15.68 33.85
N PRO A 127 9.31 -14.95 34.70
CA PRO A 127 9.90 -14.09 35.73
C PRO A 127 10.73 -14.85 36.78
N GLN A 128 10.47 -16.15 36.98
CA GLN A 128 11.17 -17.00 37.95
C GLN A 128 12.32 -17.81 37.32
N ALA A 129 12.61 -17.65 36.02
CA ALA A 129 13.67 -18.38 35.35
C ALA A 129 15.06 -17.81 35.66
N ARG A 130 16.09 -18.67 35.57
CA ARG A 130 17.49 -18.24 35.43
C ARG A 130 17.92 -18.40 33.97
N LEU A 131 18.57 -17.37 33.43
CA LEU A 131 18.93 -17.28 32.02
C LEU A 131 20.43 -17.36 31.79
N LEU A 132 20.87 -18.26 30.92
CA LEU A 132 22.22 -18.28 30.37
C LEU A 132 22.16 -17.74 28.93
N LEU A 133 22.87 -16.65 28.66
CA LEU A 133 23.01 -16.09 27.31
C LEU A 133 24.35 -16.53 26.72
N LEU A 134 24.31 -17.40 25.73
CA LEU A 134 25.51 -17.94 25.09
C LEU A 134 25.86 -17.11 23.85
N VAL A 135 27.05 -16.51 23.87
CA VAL A 135 27.65 -15.78 22.73
C VAL A 135 28.87 -16.51 22.20
N ARG A 136 29.17 -16.30 20.92
CA ARG A 136 30.33 -16.85 20.21
C ARG A 136 30.80 -15.80 19.19
N ASP A 137 32.09 -15.82 18.84
CA ASP A 137 32.64 -14.95 17.81
C ASP A 137 31.79 -15.02 16.53
N GLY A 138 31.29 -13.87 16.08
CA GLY A 138 30.37 -13.80 14.96
C GLY A 138 30.97 -14.34 13.67
N ARG A 139 32.28 -14.22 13.49
CA ARG A 139 32.95 -14.76 12.30
C ARG A 139 32.90 -16.28 12.29
N ALA A 140 33.09 -16.91 13.45
CA ALA A 140 33.01 -18.36 13.61
C ALA A 140 31.56 -18.87 13.48
N VAL A 141 30.58 -18.11 13.96
CA VAL A 141 29.15 -18.43 13.79
C VAL A 141 28.76 -18.35 12.32
N VAL A 142 29.09 -17.25 11.64
CA VAL A 142 28.80 -17.03 10.21
C VAL A 142 29.40 -18.13 9.36
N GLU A 143 30.70 -18.41 9.50
CA GLU A 143 31.37 -19.46 8.74
C GLU A 143 30.75 -20.84 8.98
N SER A 144 30.43 -21.15 10.24
CA SER A 144 29.79 -22.41 10.60
C SER A 144 28.38 -22.52 10.03
N SER A 145 27.66 -21.42 9.93
CA SER A 145 26.31 -21.36 9.35
C SER A 145 26.32 -21.47 7.83
N LEU A 146 27.25 -20.80 7.13
CA LEU A 146 27.38 -20.89 5.66
C LEU A 146 27.65 -22.31 5.16
N ARG A 147 28.39 -23.11 5.95
CA ARG A 147 28.61 -24.54 5.65
C ARG A 147 27.44 -25.45 5.97
N SER A 148 26.48 -24.97 6.77
CA SER A 148 25.39 -25.79 7.31
C SER A 148 24.03 -25.44 6.71
N PHE A 149 23.88 -24.23 6.15
CA PHE A 149 22.62 -23.68 5.66
C PHE A 149 22.85 -22.96 4.32
N ASP A 150 21.94 -23.13 3.37
CA ASP A 150 21.98 -22.49 2.05
C ASP A 150 21.55 -21.01 2.15
N THR A 151 22.50 -20.14 2.53
CA THR A 151 22.28 -18.72 2.87
C THR A 151 23.49 -17.87 2.51
N SER A 152 23.32 -16.56 2.29
CA SER A 152 24.42 -15.67 1.89
C SER A 152 25.29 -15.22 3.07
N PHE A 153 26.56 -14.88 2.77
CA PHE A 153 27.52 -14.33 3.74
C PHE A 153 26.96 -13.07 4.42
N ASP A 154 26.51 -12.09 3.63
CA ASP A 154 26.01 -10.79 4.13
C ASP A 154 24.79 -10.95 5.05
N TRP A 155 23.90 -11.90 4.75
CA TRP A 155 22.76 -12.23 5.59
C TRP A 155 23.19 -12.80 6.93
N GLN A 156 24.11 -13.77 6.94
CA GLN A 156 24.59 -14.40 8.18
C GLN A 156 25.28 -13.37 9.08
N VAL A 157 26.06 -12.44 8.50
CA VAL A 157 26.68 -11.35 9.24
C VAL A 157 25.63 -10.42 9.84
N SER A 158 24.63 -10.01 9.06
CA SER A 158 23.57 -9.11 9.51
C SER A 158 22.68 -9.75 10.58
N ALA A 159 22.34 -11.03 10.42
CA ALA A 159 21.57 -11.80 11.40
C ALA A 159 22.32 -11.94 12.73
N TRP A 160 23.62 -12.23 12.67
CA TRP A 160 24.45 -12.27 13.87
C TRP A 160 24.55 -10.89 14.54
N ASN A 161 24.75 -9.82 13.76
CA ASN A 161 24.82 -8.45 14.26
C ASN A 161 23.53 -8.02 14.97
N SER A 162 22.37 -8.33 14.38
CA SER A 162 21.08 -8.03 15.00
C SER A 162 20.91 -8.77 16.33
N ALA A 163 21.26 -10.05 16.38
CA ALA A 163 21.21 -10.83 17.62
C ALA A 163 22.18 -10.29 18.68
N ALA A 164 23.39 -9.88 18.27
CA ALA A 164 24.38 -9.25 19.14
C ALA A 164 23.85 -7.95 19.75
N ARG A 165 23.24 -7.07 18.93
CA ARG A 165 22.61 -5.83 19.40
C ARG A 165 21.48 -6.10 20.38
N THR A 166 20.61 -7.07 20.11
CA THR A 166 19.53 -7.46 21.04
C THR A 166 20.08 -7.93 22.38
N ILE A 167 21.15 -8.72 22.40
CA ILE A 167 21.82 -9.16 23.64
C ILE A 167 22.43 -7.97 24.37
N LEU A 168 23.16 -7.10 23.67
CA LEU A 168 23.81 -5.92 24.26
C LEU A 168 22.77 -4.98 24.90
N ASP A 169 21.65 -4.74 24.22
CA ASP A 169 20.54 -3.94 24.74
C ASP A 169 19.92 -4.56 25.99
N PHE A 170 19.67 -5.87 25.94
CA PHE A 170 19.14 -6.61 27.09
C PHE A 170 20.10 -6.56 28.29
N CYS A 171 21.40 -6.72 28.07
CA CYS A 171 22.42 -6.62 29.12
C CYS A 171 22.48 -5.23 29.75
N ARG A 172 22.23 -4.17 28.98
CA ARG A 172 22.14 -2.79 29.50
C ARG A 172 20.91 -2.55 30.37
N GLN A 173 19.80 -3.22 30.05
CA GLN A 173 18.48 -2.98 30.66
C GLN A 173 18.16 -3.93 31.83
N THR A 174 18.88 -5.05 31.94
CA THR A 174 18.57 -6.12 32.89
C THR A 174 19.65 -6.24 33.96
N PRO A 175 19.29 -6.37 35.25
CA PRO A 175 20.27 -6.60 36.31
C PRO A 175 21.12 -7.87 36.06
N PRO A 176 22.45 -7.80 36.19
CA PRO A 176 23.36 -8.94 35.92
C PRO A 176 23.19 -10.11 36.89
N THR A 177 22.40 -9.96 37.95
CA THR A 177 22.02 -11.06 38.86
C THR A 177 20.98 -12.01 38.26
N ARG A 178 20.28 -11.59 37.19
CA ARG A 178 19.16 -12.34 36.58
C ARG A 178 19.58 -13.23 35.43
N PHE A 179 20.70 -12.93 34.77
CA PHE A 179 21.24 -13.72 33.67
C PHE A 179 22.76 -13.82 33.77
N ARG A 180 23.37 -14.84 33.15
CA ARG A 180 24.83 -14.94 32.97
C ARG A 180 25.15 -14.97 31.48
N LEU A 181 26.00 -14.05 31.04
CA LEU A 181 26.60 -14.10 29.70
C LEU A 181 27.72 -15.14 29.71
N VAL A 182 27.71 -16.05 28.73
CA VAL A 182 28.67 -17.14 28.59
C VAL A 182 29.32 -17.02 27.23
N HIS A 183 30.66 -16.98 27.19
CA HIS A 183 31.42 -17.02 25.94
C HIS A 183 31.75 -18.47 25.60
N TYR A 184 31.39 -18.90 24.40
CA TYR A 184 31.66 -20.25 23.92
C TYR A 184 33.16 -20.59 23.94
N GLU A 185 34.00 -19.61 23.59
CA GLU A 185 35.47 -19.73 23.57
C GLU A 185 36.02 -20.07 24.96
N ASN A 186 35.55 -19.37 26.00
CA ASN A 186 35.92 -19.66 27.39
C ASN A 186 35.40 -21.03 27.83
N LEU A 187 34.19 -21.41 27.40
CA LEU A 187 33.61 -22.71 27.73
C LEU A 187 34.43 -23.87 27.14
N VAL A 188 35.07 -23.68 25.98
CA VAL A 188 35.93 -24.69 25.34
C VAL A 188 37.36 -24.66 25.88
N GLN A 189 37.95 -23.47 26.09
CA GLN A 189 39.35 -23.32 26.49
C GLN A 189 39.56 -23.48 28.01
N HIS A 190 38.55 -23.15 28.81
CA HIS A 190 38.59 -23.09 30.26
C HIS A 190 37.35 -23.76 30.88
N THR A 191 36.98 -24.94 30.36
CA THR A 191 35.74 -25.66 30.68
C THR A 191 35.47 -25.78 32.18
N HIS A 192 36.45 -26.24 32.98
CA HIS A 192 36.27 -26.39 34.42
C HIS A 192 35.96 -25.05 35.13
N ALA A 193 36.71 -24.00 34.83
CA ALA A 193 36.54 -22.69 35.46
C ALA A 193 35.20 -22.06 35.07
N GLU A 194 34.83 -22.12 33.78
CA GLU A 194 33.59 -21.49 33.31
C GLU A 194 32.34 -22.26 33.77
N LEU A 195 32.39 -23.59 33.81
CA LEU A 195 31.32 -24.41 34.39
C LEU A 195 31.15 -24.17 35.90
N THR A 196 32.24 -24.01 36.65
CA THR A 196 32.16 -23.65 38.08
C THR A 196 31.37 -22.36 38.25
N GLY A 197 31.67 -21.31 37.49
CA GLY A 197 30.94 -20.05 37.54
C GLY A 197 29.48 -20.14 37.08
N ILE A 198 29.18 -20.99 36.09
CA ILE A 198 27.80 -21.27 35.67
C ILE A 198 27.02 -21.98 36.78
N LEU A 199 27.59 -23.00 37.41
CA LEU A 199 26.93 -23.75 38.50
C LEU A 199 26.67 -22.85 39.72
N GLU A 200 27.62 -22.00 40.10
CA GLU A 200 27.45 -21.02 41.17
C GLU A 200 26.33 -20.02 40.88
N PHE A 201 26.25 -19.50 39.64
CA PHE A 201 25.15 -18.63 39.20
C PHE A 201 23.81 -19.37 39.25
N LEU A 202 23.79 -20.62 38.82
CA LEU A 202 22.59 -21.45 38.85
C LEU A 202 22.21 -21.91 40.26
N ARG A 203 23.06 -21.70 41.28
CA ARG A 203 22.92 -22.22 42.66
C ARG A 203 22.95 -23.75 42.72
N LEU A 204 23.78 -24.37 41.89
CA LEU A 204 24.04 -25.81 41.88
C LEU A 204 25.39 -26.09 42.55
N ASP A 205 25.48 -27.19 43.31
CA ASP A 205 26.72 -27.57 44.02
C ASP A 205 27.77 -28.10 43.03
N PRO A 206 28.89 -27.39 42.81
CA PRO A 206 29.93 -27.85 41.89
C PRO A 206 30.53 -29.21 42.27
N LYS A 207 30.52 -29.59 43.56
CA LYS A 207 31.06 -30.89 44.01
C LYS A 207 30.28 -32.09 43.48
N ARG A 208 29.05 -31.87 43.03
CA ARG A 208 28.18 -32.91 42.46
C ARG A 208 28.29 -33.01 40.94
N PHE A 209 29.07 -32.14 40.31
CA PHE A 209 29.25 -32.12 38.86
C PHE A 209 30.43 -33.01 38.43
N PRO A 210 30.25 -33.93 37.47
CA PRO A 210 31.31 -34.83 37.05
C PRO A 210 32.27 -34.12 36.06
N PHE A 211 33.20 -33.31 36.57
CA PHE A 211 34.13 -32.53 35.75
C PHE A 211 34.99 -33.37 34.79
N GLU A 212 35.49 -34.52 35.23
CA GLU A 212 36.26 -35.44 34.36
C GLU A 212 35.44 -35.92 33.16
N GLN A 213 34.14 -36.18 33.36
CA GLN A 213 33.24 -36.58 32.27
C GLN A 213 32.93 -35.41 31.32
N ALA A 214 32.80 -34.20 31.87
CA ALA A 214 32.56 -32.99 31.11
C ALA A 214 33.73 -32.64 30.19
N GLU A 215 34.97 -32.80 30.66
CA GLU A 215 36.19 -32.58 29.86
C GLU A 215 36.35 -33.61 28.75
N ALA A 216 35.82 -34.83 28.94
CA ALA A 216 35.82 -35.89 27.93
C ALA A 216 34.67 -35.79 26.90
N LEU A 217 33.71 -34.88 27.06
CA LEU A 217 32.58 -34.74 26.14
C LEU A 217 33.02 -34.16 24.78
N PRO A 218 32.69 -34.81 23.65
CA PRO A 218 33.00 -34.26 22.34
C PRO A 218 32.12 -33.04 22.03
N VAL A 219 32.72 -32.00 21.45
CA VAL A 219 31.97 -30.84 20.93
C VAL A 219 31.07 -31.30 19.78
N ARG A 220 29.75 -31.32 20.01
CA ARG A 220 28.77 -31.62 18.95
C ARG A 220 28.47 -30.37 18.13
N GLY A 221 28.75 -30.43 16.83
CA GLY A 221 28.41 -29.35 15.91
C GLY A 221 29.07 -29.34 14.53
N SER A 222 29.71 -30.41 14.06
CA SER A 222 30.31 -30.46 12.72
C SER A 222 29.52 -31.40 11.80
N SER A 223 28.99 -30.86 10.70
CA SER A 223 28.40 -31.60 9.57
C SER A 223 29.44 -32.41 8.78
N GLU A 224 30.74 -32.29 9.06
CA GLU A 224 31.83 -32.91 8.26
C GLU A 224 32.27 -34.30 8.77
N LEU A 225 31.44 -34.95 9.59
CA LEU A 225 31.64 -36.34 9.99
C LEU A 225 30.64 -37.31 9.33
N ALA A 226 29.79 -36.79 8.44
CA ALA A 226 29.09 -37.60 7.43
C ALA A 226 29.99 -37.77 6.20
N ARG A 227 30.45 -39.00 5.94
CA ARG A 227 30.97 -39.38 4.63
C ARG A 227 29.80 -39.50 3.64
N ASP A 228 30.01 -38.97 2.45
CA ASP A 228 29.31 -39.20 1.17
C ASP A 228 27.91 -39.85 1.26
N GLY A 229 26.88 -39.01 1.17
CA GLY A 229 25.56 -39.41 0.66
C GLY A 229 24.53 -39.96 1.65
N ALA A 230 24.64 -39.72 2.95
CA ALA A 230 23.61 -40.11 3.94
C ALA A 230 23.04 -38.92 4.73
N ASP A 231 21.76 -39.01 5.09
CA ASP A 231 20.96 -38.02 5.82
C ASP A 231 21.63 -37.46 7.09
N LEU A 232 21.27 -36.20 7.41
CA LEU A 232 21.70 -35.45 8.60
C LEU A 232 21.54 -36.29 9.89
N HIS A 233 22.65 -36.71 10.49
CA HIS A 233 22.65 -37.47 11.75
C HIS A 233 23.39 -36.72 12.87
N TRP A 234 22.86 -36.81 14.10
CA TRP A 234 23.34 -36.08 15.27
C TRP A 234 24.19 -36.93 16.24
N ARG A 235 24.84 -37.97 15.75
CA ARG A 235 25.67 -38.86 16.60
C ARG A 235 27.01 -38.19 16.95
N PRO A 236 27.56 -38.40 18.16
CA PRO A 236 28.85 -37.85 18.55
C PRO A 236 29.96 -38.46 17.71
N VAL A 237 30.88 -37.64 17.20
CA VAL A 237 32.02 -38.11 16.42
C VAL A 237 33.30 -37.45 16.93
N SER A 238 34.39 -38.22 16.97
CA SER A 238 35.70 -37.80 17.48
C SER A 238 36.35 -36.74 16.59
N MET A 239 36.98 -35.74 17.22
CA MET A 239 37.63 -34.61 16.53
C MET A 239 38.81 -35.10 15.68
N LYS A 240 38.92 -34.59 14.44
CA LYS A 240 40.15 -34.72 13.63
C LYS A 240 41.23 -33.79 14.19
N PRO A 241 42.53 -34.13 14.07
CA PRO A 241 43.63 -33.31 14.60
C PRO A 241 43.68 -31.85 14.10
N ASP A 242 43.17 -31.58 12.89
CA ASP A 242 43.26 -30.27 12.23
C ASP A 242 41.99 -29.40 12.38
N PHE A 243 41.02 -29.82 13.21
CA PHE A 243 39.75 -29.11 13.37
C PHE A 243 39.81 -28.11 14.53
N ASP A 244 40.00 -26.82 14.23
CA ASP A 244 39.84 -25.74 15.22
C ASP A 244 38.45 -25.09 15.10
N PRO A 245 37.50 -25.38 16.02
CA PRO A 245 36.20 -24.75 16.01
C PRO A 245 36.26 -23.25 16.35
N LEU A 246 37.29 -22.76 17.03
CA LEU A 246 37.35 -21.38 17.51
C LEU A 246 37.79 -20.41 16.42
N ALA A 247 38.59 -20.87 15.46
CA ALA A 247 39.11 -20.08 14.35
C ALA A 247 38.62 -20.56 12.97
N ARG A 248 37.37 -21.03 12.83
CA ARG A 248 36.86 -21.54 11.53
C ARG A 248 36.97 -20.52 10.38
N PHE A 249 36.88 -19.25 10.71
CA PHE A 249 37.03 -18.13 9.77
C PHE A 249 38.50 -17.81 9.43
N ALA A 250 39.49 -18.60 9.88
CA ALA A 250 40.91 -18.31 9.67
C ALA A 250 41.33 -18.23 8.19
N HIS A 251 40.55 -18.84 7.29
CA HIS A 251 40.77 -18.79 5.84
C HIS A 251 40.10 -17.58 5.17
N TRP A 252 39.38 -16.73 5.92
CA TRP A 252 38.72 -15.56 5.36
C TRP A 252 39.76 -14.58 4.79
N SER A 253 39.44 -14.09 3.60
CA SER A 253 40.19 -13.00 2.95
C SER A 253 40.07 -11.69 3.73
N ASP A 254 40.97 -10.74 3.44
CA ASP A 254 40.88 -9.38 3.99
C ASP A 254 39.57 -8.69 3.59
N ASP A 255 39.01 -9.01 2.42
CA ASP A 255 37.71 -8.50 1.97
C ASP A 255 36.54 -9.05 2.77
N GLN A 256 36.54 -10.35 3.08
CA GLN A 256 35.53 -10.94 3.98
C GLN A 256 35.61 -10.34 5.39
N HIS A 257 36.82 -10.08 5.88
CA HIS A 257 37.00 -9.38 7.15
C HIS A 257 36.56 -7.92 7.09
N ARG A 258 36.82 -7.19 5.99
CA ARG A 258 36.30 -5.83 5.77
C ARG A 258 34.77 -5.82 5.73
N ALA A 259 34.16 -6.71 4.96
CA ALA A 259 32.71 -6.83 4.84
C ALA A 259 32.04 -7.17 6.18
N PHE A 260 32.62 -8.13 6.93
CA PHE A 260 32.14 -8.45 8.27
C PHE A 260 32.25 -7.26 9.22
N ASN A 261 33.41 -6.60 9.27
CA ASN A 261 33.65 -5.49 10.17
C ASN A 261 32.74 -4.28 9.85
N ALA A 262 32.45 -4.05 8.57
CA ALA A 262 31.57 -2.97 8.13
C ALA A 262 30.13 -3.12 8.67
N ILE A 263 29.65 -4.36 8.82
CA ILE A 263 28.28 -4.63 9.27
C ILE A 263 28.23 -4.88 10.77
N ALA A 264 29.16 -5.67 11.30
CA ALA A 264 29.09 -6.26 12.63
C ALA A 264 30.30 -5.94 13.53
N GLY A 265 31.27 -5.15 13.05
CA GLY A 265 32.52 -4.86 13.76
C GLY A 265 32.32 -4.25 15.14
N GLU A 266 31.44 -3.25 15.25
CA GLU A 266 31.14 -2.61 16.54
C GLU A 266 30.50 -3.57 17.54
N SER A 267 29.55 -4.40 17.08
CA SER A 267 28.88 -5.37 17.96
C SER A 267 29.80 -6.55 18.32
N LEU A 268 30.73 -6.91 17.45
CA LEU A 268 31.82 -7.85 17.71
C LEU A 268 32.72 -7.35 18.83
N GLU A 269 33.17 -6.10 18.76
CA GLU A 269 34.01 -5.49 19.80
C GLU A 269 33.26 -5.26 21.12
N ALA A 270 31.99 -4.84 21.05
CA ALA A 270 31.15 -4.66 22.24
C ALA A 270 30.88 -5.97 22.99
N LEU A 271 30.86 -7.11 22.29
CA LEU A 271 30.83 -8.45 22.88
C LEU A 271 32.23 -8.98 23.28
N GLY A 272 33.27 -8.15 23.27
CA GLY A 272 34.60 -8.52 23.76
C GLY A 272 35.49 -9.27 22.76
N TYR A 273 35.08 -9.39 21.50
CA TYR A 273 35.90 -10.01 20.45
C TYR A 273 36.68 -8.96 19.66
N ARG A 274 37.98 -9.20 19.42
CA ARG A 274 38.82 -8.24 18.70
C ARG A 274 38.53 -8.29 17.19
N ALA A 275 38.08 -7.17 16.63
CA ALA A 275 38.01 -7.00 15.19
C ALA A 275 39.41 -6.92 14.57
N ARG A 276 39.57 -7.48 13.37
CA ARG A 276 40.85 -7.39 12.63
C ARG A 276 40.97 -5.98 12.07
N LYS A 277 41.95 -5.20 12.56
CA LYS A 277 42.22 -3.85 12.04
C LYS A 277 42.84 -3.97 10.66
N LEU A 278 42.12 -3.50 9.65
CA LEU A 278 42.55 -3.42 8.26
C LEU A 278 42.55 -1.94 7.88
N GLU A 279 43.58 -1.47 7.16
CA GLU A 279 43.59 -0.09 6.65
C GLU A 279 42.37 0.14 5.76
N ALA A 280 41.81 1.35 5.81
CA ALA A 280 40.68 1.72 4.97
C ALA A 280 41.09 1.53 3.50
N ALA A 281 40.49 0.55 2.82
CA ALA A 281 40.75 0.35 1.41
C ALA A 281 40.20 1.55 0.64
N THR A 282 41.10 2.32 0.03
CA THR A 282 40.78 3.20 -1.09
C THR A 282 40.03 2.40 -2.14
N GLY A 283 38.97 3.02 -2.67
CA GLY A 283 37.89 2.40 -3.44
C GLY A 283 38.27 1.17 -4.26
N PHE A 284 37.51 0.09 -4.03
CA PHE A 284 37.37 -1.00 -4.99
C PHE A 284 35.96 -0.97 -5.55
N ALA A 285 35.89 -0.39 -6.74
CA ALA A 285 34.82 -0.51 -7.71
C ALA A 285 34.61 -1.98 -8.09
N ASN A 286 33.37 -2.46 -8.05
CA ASN A 286 32.98 -3.69 -8.72
C ASN A 286 32.33 -3.30 -10.06
N PRO A 287 32.88 -3.69 -11.23
CA PRO A 287 32.44 -3.19 -12.53
C PRO A 287 31.03 -3.64 -12.98
N LEU A 288 30.26 -4.32 -12.12
CA LEU A 288 28.83 -4.61 -12.32
C LEU A 288 27.91 -3.90 -11.31
N LEU A 289 28.47 -3.14 -10.36
CA LEU A 289 27.75 -2.36 -9.34
C LEU A 289 28.22 -0.89 -9.26
N ASP A 290 29.24 -0.53 -10.06
CA ASP A 290 29.76 0.84 -10.25
C ASP A 290 29.31 1.47 -11.57
N GLN A 291 28.26 0.95 -12.20
CA GLN A 291 27.41 1.87 -12.94
C GLN A 291 26.64 2.64 -11.89
N ASP A 292 26.61 3.96 -12.03
CA ASP A 292 25.77 4.86 -11.26
C ASP A 292 24.30 4.49 -11.51
N ASP A 293 23.84 3.42 -10.85
CA ASP A 293 22.48 2.87 -10.91
C ASP A 293 21.54 3.71 -10.01
N SER A 294 21.91 4.97 -9.76
CA SER A 294 21.14 5.91 -8.95
C SER A 294 19.82 6.31 -9.61
N GLU A 295 19.66 6.04 -10.92
CA GLU A 295 18.45 6.32 -11.69
C GLU A 295 17.56 5.09 -11.97
N GLU A 296 18.06 3.85 -11.82
CA GLU A 296 17.26 2.64 -12.07
C GLU A 296 16.16 2.46 -11.01
N LEU A 297 15.02 1.93 -11.44
CA LEU A 297 13.87 1.67 -10.58
C LEU A 297 13.60 0.18 -10.45
N TYR A 298 13.17 -0.22 -9.27
CA TYR A 298 12.92 -1.60 -8.90
C TYR A 298 11.52 -1.79 -8.34
N CYS A 299 10.90 -2.93 -8.62
CA CYS A 299 9.63 -3.36 -8.06
C CYS A 299 9.72 -4.83 -7.66
N SER A 300 9.10 -5.25 -6.57
CA SER A 300 9.08 -6.69 -6.24
C SER A 300 8.27 -7.47 -7.28
N ILE A 301 8.81 -8.61 -7.71
CA ILE A 301 8.03 -9.57 -8.50
C ILE A 301 6.89 -10.13 -7.64
N ASP A 302 5.90 -10.73 -8.28
CA ASP A 302 4.93 -11.54 -7.56
C ASP A 302 5.62 -12.70 -6.87
N HIS A 303 5.28 -12.85 -5.60
CA HIS A 303 5.86 -13.84 -4.74
C HIS A 303 4.79 -14.34 -3.78
N ASP A 304 4.82 -15.64 -3.57
CA ASP A 304 4.14 -16.27 -2.45
C ASP A 304 5.20 -16.69 -1.44
N PHE A 305 4.79 -16.81 -0.19
CA PHE A 305 5.64 -17.42 0.81
C PHE A 305 4.87 -18.44 1.61
N VAL A 306 5.55 -19.54 1.92
CA VAL A 306 5.05 -20.58 2.81
C VAL A 306 5.98 -20.62 4.01
N ARG A 307 5.42 -20.62 5.22
CA ARG A 307 6.21 -20.83 6.44
C ARG A 307 6.94 -22.17 6.31
N HIS A 308 8.26 -22.13 6.30
CA HIS A 308 9.10 -23.32 6.28
C HIS A 308 9.33 -23.83 7.70
N ASP A 309 9.62 -22.91 8.63
CA ASP A 309 9.70 -23.15 10.06
C ASP A 309 9.27 -21.90 10.85
N ALA A 310 9.58 -21.86 12.16
CA ALA A 310 9.22 -20.76 13.05
C ALA A 310 9.95 -19.43 12.76
N GLN A 311 11.03 -19.44 11.99
CA GLN A 311 11.82 -18.25 11.66
C GLN A 311 11.83 -17.95 10.16
N LEU A 312 11.78 -18.99 9.33
CA LEU A 312 12.01 -18.91 7.90
C LEU A 312 10.73 -19.16 7.11
N ALA A 313 10.56 -18.39 6.05
CA ALA A 313 9.60 -18.62 5.00
C ALA A 313 10.36 -18.98 3.72
N LEU A 314 9.87 -20.01 3.03
CA LEU A 314 10.25 -20.24 1.65
C LEU A 314 9.47 -19.24 0.81
N VAL A 315 10.17 -18.31 0.18
CA VAL A 315 9.57 -17.34 -0.74
C VAL A 315 9.85 -17.82 -2.16
N THR A 316 8.81 -17.88 -2.97
CA THR A 316 8.88 -18.28 -4.37
C THR A 316 8.27 -17.20 -5.24
N GLY A 317 9.04 -16.72 -6.21
CA GLY A 317 8.57 -15.85 -7.27
C GLY A 317 7.69 -16.59 -8.27
N GLU A 318 6.82 -15.86 -8.96
CA GLU A 318 5.98 -16.41 -10.03
C GLU A 318 6.83 -17.12 -11.09
N SER A 319 6.37 -18.25 -11.63
CA SER A 319 7.15 -19.11 -12.57
C SER A 319 8.46 -19.72 -12.01
N ASP A 320 8.63 -19.78 -10.68
CA ASP A 320 9.82 -20.34 -9.99
C ASP A 320 11.14 -19.63 -10.41
N GLN A 321 11.03 -18.41 -10.94
CA GLN A 321 12.13 -17.60 -11.46
C GLN A 321 13.06 -17.05 -10.36
N ALA A 322 12.55 -17.00 -9.13
CA ALA A 322 13.28 -16.62 -7.93
C ALA A 322 12.79 -17.49 -6.78
N LYS A 323 13.72 -17.98 -5.96
CA LYS A 323 13.40 -18.82 -4.82
C LYS A 323 14.43 -18.62 -3.74
N ALA A 324 13.99 -18.28 -2.54
CA ALA A 324 14.89 -18.15 -1.42
C ALA A 324 14.20 -18.51 -0.11
N LEU A 325 14.99 -19.08 0.80
CA LEU A 325 14.60 -19.24 2.19
C LEU A 325 15.05 -17.99 2.96
N MET A 326 14.12 -17.25 3.54
CA MET A 326 14.43 -15.99 4.25
C MET A 326 13.57 -15.81 5.50
N PRO A 327 13.99 -14.96 6.46
CA PRO A 327 13.18 -14.66 7.63
C PRO A 327 11.76 -14.24 7.29
N TYR A 328 10.79 -14.59 8.12
CA TYR A 328 9.39 -14.17 7.94
C TYR A 328 9.25 -12.64 7.83
N GLY A 329 10.02 -11.88 8.62
CA GLY A 329 10.06 -10.43 8.53
C GLY A 329 10.59 -9.92 7.17
N ALA A 330 11.59 -10.59 6.60
CA ALA A 330 12.09 -10.29 5.25
C ALA A 330 11.03 -10.65 4.19
N ALA A 331 10.44 -11.85 4.27
CA ALA A 331 9.37 -12.26 3.36
C ALA A 331 8.19 -11.25 3.36
N ASN A 332 7.78 -10.75 4.53
CA ASN A 332 6.75 -9.71 4.60
C ASN A 332 7.22 -8.35 4.08
N ALA A 333 8.49 -8.00 4.28
CA ALA A 333 9.05 -6.74 3.84
C ALA A 333 9.06 -6.59 2.30
N LEU A 334 9.09 -7.70 1.54
CA LEU A 334 8.95 -7.68 0.07
C LEU A 334 7.62 -7.07 -0.41
N PHE A 335 6.54 -7.19 0.37
CA PHE A 335 5.25 -6.58 0.02
C PHE A 335 5.32 -5.05 0.02
N ALA A 336 6.18 -4.45 0.84
CA ALA A 336 6.38 -2.99 0.86
C ALA A 336 7.13 -2.47 -0.38
N LEU A 337 7.67 -3.36 -1.22
CA LEU A 337 8.45 -3.02 -2.42
C LEU A 337 7.66 -3.18 -3.73
N GLY A 338 6.32 -3.31 -3.65
CA GLY A 338 5.45 -3.62 -4.80
C GLY A 338 5.22 -2.48 -5.82
N TYR A 339 6.01 -1.40 -5.74
CA TYR A 339 5.97 -0.28 -6.68
C TYR A 339 7.38 0.06 -7.17
N PHE A 340 7.48 0.47 -8.44
CA PHE A 340 8.73 0.95 -9.03
C PHE A 340 9.24 2.20 -8.32
N ARG A 341 10.38 2.05 -7.65
CA ARG A 341 11.06 3.08 -6.86
C ARG A 341 12.56 2.93 -6.97
N SER A 342 13.28 4.00 -6.68
CA SER A 342 14.73 3.94 -6.53
C SER A 342 15.13 3.09 -5.32
N THR A 343 16.40 2.69 -5.30
CA THR A 343 16.92 1.89 -4.19
C THR A 343 16.79 2.59 -2.84
N LYS A 344 17.07 3.90 -2.82
CA LYS A 344 16.94 4.78 -1.65
C LYS A 344 15.51 4.85 -1.12
N GLU A 345 14.52 4.95 -2.01
CA GLU A 345 13.11 5.05 -1.62
C GLU A 345 12.59 3.75 -1.03
N HIS A 346 12.99 2.60 -1.59
CA HIS A 346 12.71 1.29 -0.99
C HIS A 346 13.37 1.13 0.38
N ALA A 347 14.62 1.56 0.55
CA ALA A 347 15.28 1.53 1.86
C ALA A 347 14.51 2.39 2.89
N ALA A 348 14.01 3.56 2.49
CA ALA A 348 13.15 4.39 3.33
C ALA A 348 11.80 3.71 3.64
N ALA A 349 11.20 3.00 2.67
CA ALA A 349 9.96 2.24 2.87
C ALA A 349 10.15 1.10 3.87
N LEU A 350 11.25 0.36 3.78
CA LEU A 350 11.63 -0.67 4.74
C LEU A 350 11.91 -0.09 6.13
N ALA A 351 12.52 1.10 6.20
CA ALA A 351 12.77 1.77 7.47
C ALA A 351 11.50 2.11 8.24
N LYS A 352 10.41 2.44 7.54
CA LYS A 352 9.08 2.64 8.15
C LYS A 352 8.51 1.38 8.80
N LEU A 353 8.96 0.18 8.40
CA LEU A 353 8.58 -1.08 9.04
C LEU A 353 9.42 -1.39 10.29
N GLY A 354 10.24 -0.44 10.76
CA GLY A 354 11.13 -0.61 11.90
C GLY A 354 12.45 -1.30 11.57
N ILE A 355 12.77 -1.49 10.28
CA ILE A 355 14.05 -2.06 9.83
C ILE A 355 15.10 -0.95 9.81
N PRO A 356 16.23 -1.04 10.54
CA PRO A 356 17.26 -0.01 10.48
C PRO A 356 17.73 0.26 9.05
N HIS A 357 17.99 1.53 8.70
CA HIS A 357 18.30 1.94 7.31
C HIS A 357 19.42 1.11 6.65
N GLU A 358 20.49 0.78 7.40
CA GLU A 358 21.58 -0.07 6.91
C GLU A 358 21.12 -1.51 6.61
N ALA A 359 20.28 -2.07 7.48
CA ALA A 359 19.69 -3.39 7.29
C ALA A 359 18.69 -3.40 6.13
N ALA A 360 17.95 -2.31 5.93
CA ALA A 360 17.06 -2.13 4.79
C ALA A 360 17.83 -2.12 3.45
N LEU A 361 18.97 -1.41 3.39
CA LEU A 361 19.85 -1.41 2.21
C LEU A 361 20.44 -2.79 1.93
N ALA A 362 20.87 -3.52 2.96
CA ALA A 362 21.39 -4.88 2.81
C ALA A 362 20.30 -5.84 2.31
N LEU A 363 19.12 -5.79 2.93
CA LEU A 363 17.98 -6.63 2.58
C LEU A 363 17.50 -6.41 1.14
N GLN A 364 17.49 -5.16 0.69
CA GLN A 364 17.20 -4.82 -0.70
C GLN A 364 18.23 -5.43 -1.66
N LYS A 365 19.53 -5.34 -1.36
CA LYS A 365 20.58 -5.95 -2.19
C LYS A 365 20.41 -7.45 -2.27
N ASP A 366 19.98 -8.10 -1.19
CA ASP A 366 19.68 -9.53 -1.17
C ASP A 366 18.49 -9.87 -2.06
N TYR A 367 17.42 -9.06 -2.06
CA TYR A 367 16.29 -9.25 -2.99
C TYR A 367 16.70 -9.10 -4.45
N LEU A 368 17.53 -8.11 -4.74
CA LEU A 368 18.07 -7.89 -6.09
C LEU A 368 18.89 -9.10 -6.56
N ARG A 369 19.81 -9.59 -5.73
CA ARG A 369 20.66 -10.76 -6.03
C ARG A 369 19.84 -12.05 -6.18
N SER A 370 18.78 -12.17 -5.39
CA SER A 370 17.91 -13.35 -5.39
C SER A 370 16.84 -13.32 -6.48
N GLY A 371 16.80 -12.28 -7.32
CA GLY A 371 15.85 -12.15 -8.42
C GLY A 371 14.44 -11.72 -8.02
N PHE A 372 14.23 -11.26 -6.78
CA PHE A 372 12.91 -10.82 -6.31
C PHE A 372 12.55 -9.38 -6.72
N LEU A 373 13.49 -8.63 -7.32
CA LEU A 373 13.26 -7.28 -7.82
C LEU A 373 13.35 -7.24 -9.34
N LEU A 374 12.26 -6.83 -9.98
CA LEU A 374 12.16 -6.52 -11.40
C LEU A 374 12.70 -5.12 -11.68
N LYS A 375 13.50 -4.99 -12.73
CA LYS A 375 14.03 -3.70 -13.21
C LYS A 375 13.02 -2.97 -14.10
N ALA A 376 12.93 -1.65 -13.95
CA ALA A 376 12.08 -0.83 -14.81
C ALA A 376 12.60 -0.82 -16.25
N SER A 377 13.92 -0.84 -16.47
CA SER A 377 14.50 -0.99 -17.81
C SER A 377 13.97 -2.22 -18.56
N THR A 378 13.88 -3.37 -17.90
CA THR A 378 13.35 -4.62 -18.50
C THR A 378 11.89 -4.49 -18.90
N VAL A 379 11.06 -3.86 -18.06
CA VAL A 379 9.65 -3.60 -18.40
C VAL A 379 9.55 -2.61 -19.56
N ARG A 380 10.31 -1.52 -19.52
CA ARG A 380 10.37 -0.50 -20.58
C ARG A 380 10.80 -1.08 -21.92
N ASP A 381 11.81 -1.96 -21.93
CA ASP A 381 12.25 -2.65 -23.15
C ASP A 381 11.16 -3.57 -23.69
N SER A 382 10.48 -4.33 -22.81
CA SER A 382 9.35 -5.19 -23.19
C SER A 382 8.17 -4.39 -23.77
N LEU A 383 7.91 -3.19 -23.24
CA LEU A 383 6.89 -2.28 -23.74
C LEU A 383 7.25 -1.74 -25.13
N ALA A 384 8.52 -1.39 -25.35
CA ALA A 384 8.99 -0.90 -26.64
C ALA A 384 8.90 -1.95 -27.76
N GLU A 385 8.90 -3.24 -27.41
CA GLU A 385 8.73 -4.34 -28.35
C GLU A 385 7.27 -4.70 -28.66
N LEU A 386 6.29 -4.06 -27.98
CA LEU A 386 4.87 -4.35 -28.20
C LEU A 386 4.43 -3.97 -29.61
N THR A 387 4.07 -4.96 -30.43
CA THR A 387 3.51 -4.70 -31.76
C THR A 387 2.08 -4.15 -31.67
N PRO A 388 1.65 -3.28 -32.61
CA PRO A 388 0.26 -2.83 -32.70
C PRO A 388 -0.71 -4.00 -32.75
N ALA A 389 -1.69 -4.01 -31.85
CA ALA A 389 -2.78 -4.97 -31.88
C ALA A 389 -3.98 -4.32 -32.58
N ALA A 390 -4.65 -5.05 -33.49
CA ALA A 390 -5.88 -4.55 -34.09
C ALA A 390 -6.92 -4.32 -32.99
N SER A 391 -7.34 -3.07 -32.80
CA SER A 391 -8.46 -2.74 -31.91
C SER A 391 -9.77 -3.14 -32.62
N GLU A 392 -10.22 -4.38 -32.44
CA GLU A 392 -11.48 -4.89 -33.01
C GLU A 392 -12.70 -4.01 -32.66
N HIS A 393 -12.59 -3.24 -31.57
CA HIS A 393 -13.64 -2.40 -31.01
C HIS A 393 -13.48 -0.90 -31.28
N ARG A 394 -12.44 -0.43 -31.99
CA ARG A 394 -12.30 1.01 -32.24
C ARG A 394 -13.51 1.52 -33.03
N ARG A 395 -14.21 2.50 -32.46
CA ARG A 395 -15.36 3.17 -33.06
C ARG A 395 -15.05 4.66 -33.16
N PRO A 396 -15.53 5.35 -34.20
CA PRO A 396 -15.35 6.78 -34.30
C PRO A 396 -16.14 7.49 -33.20
N VAL A 397 -15.53 8.49 -32.58
CA VAL A 397 -16.23 9.40 -31.65
C VAL A 397 -17.19 10.27 -32.46
N ARG A 398 -18.47 10.27 -32.09
CA ARG A 398 -19.54 11.01 -32.80
C ARG A 398 -20.27 12.01 -31.93
N PHE A 399 -20.09 11.97 -30.61
CA PHE A 399 -20.86 12.76 -29.68
C PHE A 399 -19.97 13.58 -28.74
N LEU A 400 -20.29 14.87 -28.63
CA LEU A 400 -19.89 15.73 -27.52
C LEU A 400 -21.08 15.81 -26.55
N VAL A 401 -20.91 15.25 -25.35
CA VAL A 401 -21.91 15.26 -24.29
C VAL A 401 -21.59 16.41 -23.34
N VAL A 402 -22.57 17.28 -23.10
CA VAL A 402 -22.47 18.37 -22.13
C VAL A 402 -23.47 18.15 -21.01
N ARG A 403 -22.99 18.13 -19.77
CA ARG A 403 -23.82 18.09 -18.57
C ARG A 403 -24.11 19.50 -18.08
N THR A 404 -25.37 19.79 -17.77
CA THR A 404 -25.74 21.08 -17.19
C THR A 404 -26.81 20.93 -16.11
N CYS A 405 -26.83 21.86 -15.16
CA CYS A 405 -27.88 21.97 -14.15
C CYS A 405 -28.00 23.44 -13.76
N GLU A 406 -29.05 24.08 -14.23
CA GLU A 406 -29.48 25.43 -13.89
C GLU A 406 -28.48 26.57 -14.19
N ARG A 407 -27.69 26.44 -15.28
CA ARG A 407 -26.61 27.37 -15.64
C ARG A 407 -26.64 27.81 -17.11
N PRO A 408 -27.70 28.50 -17.56
CA PRO A 408 -27.85 28.86 -18.97
C PRO A 408 -26.75 29.76 -19.52
N GLU A 409 -26.15 30.61 -18.70
CA GLU A 409 -25.05 31.49 -19.12
C GLU A 409 -23.76 30.71 -19.37
N LEU A 410 -23.41 29.79 -18.47
CA LEU A 410 -22.21 28.95 -18.62
C LEU A 410 -22.38 28.01 -19.81
N LEU A 411 -23.54 27.34 -19.91
CA LEU A 411 -23.86 26.49 -21.05
C LEU A 411 -23.72 27.26 -22.36
N SER A 412 -24.37 28.42 -22.50
CA SER A 412 -24.30 29.21 -23.75
C SER A 412 -22.85 29.52 -24.13
N ARG A 413 -22.02 29.89 -23.15
CA ARG A 413 -20.60 30.19 -23.37
C ARG A 413 -19.80 28.97 -23.85
N LEU A 414 -20.05 27.80 -23.28
CA LEU A 414 -19.45 26.55 -23.75
C LEU A 414 -19.89 26.25 -25.19
N LEU A 415 -21.20 26.34 -25.46
CA LEU A 415 -21.76 26.04 -26.78
C LEU A 415 -21.15 26.93 -27.86
N ASP A 416 -21.05 28.23 -27.62
CA ASP A 416 -20.42 29.19 -28.54
C ASP A 416 -18.94 28.84 -28.79
N SER A 417 -18.22 28.38 -27.76
CA SER A 417 -16.81 27.99 -27.89
C SER A 417 -16.59 26.67 -28.64
N ALA A 418 -17.61 25.81 -28.74
CA ALA A 418 -17.51 24.46 -29.28
C ALA A 418 -17.79 24.37 -30.79
N VAL A 419 -18.40 25.39 -31.41
CA VAL A 419 -18.89 25.39 -32.80
C VAL A 419 -17.85 24.89 -33.79
N ASP A 420 -16.63 25.46 -33.74
CA ASP A 420 -15.57 25.12 -34.69
C ASP A 420 -15.16 23.65 -34.57
N GLN A 421 -15.10 23.12 -33.34
CA GLN A 421 -14.71 21.73 -33.10
C GLN A 421 -15.81 20.75 -33.49
N LEU A 422 -17.08 21.12 -33.26
CA LEU A 422 -18.25 20.33 -33.67
C LEU A 422 -18.26 20.12 -35.19
N HIS A 423 -18.00 21.18 -35.97
CA HIS A 423 -17.88 21.08 -37.42
C HIS A 423 -16.64 20.31 -37.88
N ARG A 424 -15.47 20.63 -37.30
CA ARG A 424 -14.19 20.03 -37.70
C ARG A 424 -14.20 18.50 -37.56
N HIS A 425 -14.80 18.00 -36.49
CA HIS A 425 -14.86 16.57 -36.18
C HIS A 425 -16.19 15.91 -36.54
N ALA A 426 -17.13 16.65 -37.15
CA ALA A 426 -18.48 16.19 -37.46
C ALA A 426 -19.17 15.52 -36.26
N LEU A 427 -19.14 16.20 -35.11
CA LEU A 427 -19.73 15.74 -33.86
C LEU A 427 -21.17 16.23 -33.73
N SER A 428 -22.04 15.37 -33.22
CA SER A 428 -23.34 15.74 -32.69
C SER A 428 -23.18 16.21 -31.23
N LEU A 429 -23.86 17.29 -30.88
CA LEU A 429 -23.92 17.77 -29.51
C LEU A 429 -25.12 17.14 -28.79
N LEU A 430 -24.88 16.54 -27.62
CA LEU A 430 -25.93 16.06 -26.71
C LEU A 430 -25.83 16.80 -25.38
N VAL A 431 -26.82 17.64 -25.07
CA VAL A 431 -26.92 18.30 -23.76
C VAL A 431 -27.87 17.53 -22.85
N ILE A 432 -27.34 16.97 -21.77
CA ILE A 432 -28.15 16.30 -20.73
C ILE A 432 -28.39 17.30 -19.60
N ASP A 433 -29.64 17.77 -19.49
CA ASP A 433 -30.00 18.82 -18.55
C ASP A 433 -30.68 18.27 -17.30
N ASP A 434 -30.12 18.59 -16.13
CA ASP A 434 -30.64 18.26 -14.81
C ASP A 434 -31.24 19.46 -14.07
N SER A 435 -31.63 20.49 -14.81
CA SER A 435 -32.28 21.69 -14.28
C SER A 435 -33.63 21.33 -13.66
N ARG A 436 -33.84 21.83 -12.44
CA ARG A 436 -35.07 21.60 -11.67
C ARG A 436 -36.05 22.75 -11.82
N ARG A 437 -35.53 23.96 -12.06
CA ARG A 437 -36.32 25.15 -12.39
C ARG A 437 -36.67 25.17 -13.89
N ASP A 438 -37.96 25.15 -14.19
CA ASP A 438 -38.48 25.23 -15.57
C ASP A 438 -37.92 26.43 -16.35
N ALA A 439 -37.75 27.58 -15.70
CA ALA A 439 -37.18 28.76 -16.33
C ALA A 439 -35.71 28.59 -16.74
N ALA A 440 -34.92 27.85 -15.95
CA ALA A 440 -33.53 27.57 -16.30
C ALA A 440 -33.45 26.51 -17.41
N ALA A 441 -34.24 25.44 -17.29
CA ALA A 441 -34.35 24.40 -18.32
C ALA A 441 -34.77 24.97 -19.68
N ALA A 442 -35.78 25.85 -19.71
CA ALA A 442 -36.22 26.50 -20.93
C ALA A 442 -35.13 27.38 -21.57
N ARG A 443 -34.32 28.07 -20.77
CA ARG A 443 -33.20 28.88 -21.28
C ARG A 443 -32.06 28.01 -21.80
N ASN A 444 -31.78 26.88 -21.16
CA ASN A 444 -30.82 25.90 -21.65
C ASN A 444 -31.27 25.32 -22.99
N GLU A 445 -32.52 24.87 -23.08
CA GLU A 445 -33.11 24.35 -24.32
C GLU A 445 -33.01 25.37 -25.46
N GLN A 446 -33.36 26.64 -25.20
CA GLN A 446 -33.23 27.72 -26.17
C GLN A 446 -31.78 27.94 -26.62
N ALA A 447 -30.80 27.80 -25.73
CA ALA A 447 -29.38 27.94 -26.10
C ALA A 447 -28.94 26.82 -27.05
N VAL A 448 -29.36 25.57 -26.78
CA VAL A 448 -29.07 24.41 -27.65
C VAL A 448 -29.76 24.54 -29.01
N GLN A 449 -31.03 24.92 -29.03
CA GLN A 449 -31.78 25.13 -30.28
C GLN A 449 -31.17 26.26 -31.12
N ARG A 450 -30.76 27.36 -30.47
CA ARG A 450 -30.10 28.49 -31.14
C ARG A 450 -28.81 28.05 -31.81
N LEU A 451 -27.96 27.28 -31.11
CA LEU A 451 -26.72 26.75 -31.67
C LEU A 451 -26.98 25.95 -32.94
N GLY A 452 -27.91 24.99 -32.89
CA GLY A 452 -28.25 24.15 -34.04
C GLY A 452 -28.79 24.96 -35.23
N GLN A 453 -29.68 25.92 -34.98
CA GLN A 453 -30.26 26.77 -36.03
C GLN A 453 -29.25 27.75 -36.66
N GLN A 454 -28.39 28.36 -35.84
CA GLN A 454 -27.46 29.39 -36.31
C GLN A 454 -26.24 28.81 -37.00
N HIS A 455 -25.75 27.66 -36.53
CA HIS A 455 -24.49 27.09 -37.00
C HIS A 455 -24.67 25.83 -37.85
N GLY A 456 -25.88 25.25 -37.95
CA GLY A 456 -26.10 24.04 -38.74
C GLY A 456 -25.53 22.77 -38.10
N VAL A 457 -25.36 22.77 -36.77
CA VAL A 457 -24.88 21.62 -36.00
C VAL A 457 -26.06 20.76 -35.53
N THR A 458 -25.90 19.43 -35.54
CA THR A 458 -26.85 18.52 -34.90
C THR A 458 -26.75 18.68 -33.38
N ALA A 459 -27.65 19.48 -32.81
CA ALA A 459 -27.69 19.80 -31.38
C ALA A 459 -28.96 19.26 -30.73
N ILE A 460 -28.79 18.33 -29.78
CA ILE A 460 -29.87 17.61 -29.12
C ILE A 460 -29.95 18.04 -27.66
N TYR A 461 -31.13 18.51 -27.25
CA TYR A 461 -31.44 18.82 -25.86
C TYR A 461 -32.22 17.68 -25.21
N PHE A 462 -31.67 17.12 -24.13
CA PHE A 462 -32.22 15.98 -23.40
C PHE A 462 -32.57 16.36 -21.95
N GLY A 463 -33.65 17.13 -21.81
CA GLY A 463 -34.15 17.61 -20.53
C GLY A 463 -35.04 16.60 -19.78
N THR A 464 -35.66 17.07 -18.69
CA THR A 464 -36.49 16.24 -17.78
C THR A 464 -37.59 15.47 -18.50
N GLY A 465 -38.27 16.07 -19.48
CA GLY A 465 -39.33 15.41 -20.24
C GLY A 465 -38.83 14.20 -21.04
N GLN A 466 -37.73 14.40 -21.79
CA GLN A 466 -37.07 13.34 -22.57
C GLN A 466 -36.52 12.25 -21.65
N GLN A 467 -35.89 12.62 -20.54
CA GLN A 467 -35.38 11.68 -19.54
C GLN A 467 -36.50 10.80 -18.95
N LEU A 468 -37.62 11.40 -18.52
CA LEU A 468 -38.74 10.64 -17.97
C LEU A 468 -39.38 9.71 -19.00
N ALA A 469 -39.46 10.13 -20.26
CA ALA A 469 -39.96 9.29 -21.35
C ALA A 469 -39.03 8.10 -21.61
N PHE A 470 -37.71 8.32 -21.63
CA PHE A 470 -36.70 7.27 -21.76
C PHE A 470 -36.78 6.26 -20.61
N ILE A 471 -36.79 6.75 -19.37
CA ILE A 471 -36.90 5.92 -18.16
C ILE A 471 -38.18 5.08 -18.19
N LYS A 472 -39.32 5.67 -18.58
CA LYS A 472 -40.60 4.97 -18.68
C LYS A 472 -40.55 3.86 -19.74
N ARG A 473 -39.96 4.12 -20.91
CA ARG A 473 -39.79 3.10 -21.96
C ARG A 473 -38.88 1.98 -21.52
N LEU A 474 -37.72 2.31 -20.93
CA LEU A 474 -36.76 1.33 -20.45
C LEU A 474 -37.37 0.45 -19.34
N ALA A 475 -38.09 1.04 -18.39
CA ALA A 475 -38.78 0.30 -17.33
C ALA A 475 -39.94 -0.56 -17.86
N ALA A 476 -40.62 -0.14 -18.94
CA ALA A 476 -41.65 -0.94 -19.59
C ALA A 476 -41.05 -2.12 -20.38
N ALA A 477 -39.86 -1.95 -20.96
CA ALA A 477 -39.16 -3.00 -21.69
C ALA A 477 -38.51 -4.04 -20.75
N LEU A 478 -38.06 -3.60 -19.57
CA LEU A 478 -37.36 -4.42 -18.57
C LEU A 478 -38.00 -4.24 -17.18
N PRO A 479 -39.25 -4.68 -16.97
CA PRO A 479 -40.01 -4.43 -15.75
C PRO A 479 -39.37 -5.04 -14.48
N GLU A 480 -38.67 -6.16 -14.61
CA GLU A 480 -37.91 -6.80 -13.53
C GLU A 480 -36.81 -5.90 -12.97
N HIS A 481 -36.32 -4.93 -13.76
CA HIS A 481 -35.24 -4.00 -13.38
C HIS A 481 -35.76 -2.60 -13.03
N GLU A 482 -37.07 -2.38 -12.93
CA GLU A 482 -37.66 -1.04 -12.71
C GLU A 482 -37.06 -0.31 -11.49
N ALA A 483 -36.84 -1.02 -10.38
CA ALA A 483 -36.24 -0.44 -9.19
C ALA A 483 -34.79 0.04 -9.41
N ALA A 484 -34.00 -0.72 -10.17
CA ALA A 484 -32.63 -0.36 -10.55
C ALA A 484 -32.62 0.84 -11.51
N ILE A 485 -33.48 0.81 -12.53
CA ILE A 485 -33.65 1.89 -13.51
C ILE A 485 -34.00 3.20 -12.81
N ARG A 486 -35.02 3.18 -11.93
CA ARG A 486 -35.42 4.38 -11.18
C ARG A 486 -34.32 4.87 -10.25
N TYR A 487 -33.60 3.97 -9.57
CA TYR A 487 -32.48 4.37 -8.73
C TYR A 487 -31.38 5.07 -9.53
N GLY A 488 -30.94 4.46 -10.63
CA GLY A 488 -29.81 4.94 -11.42
C GLY A 488 -30.09 6.20 -12.24
N LEU A 489 -31.35 6.44 -12.65
CA LEU A 489 -31.69 7.42 -13.70
C LEU A 489 -32.76 8.45 -13.33
N ALA A 490 -33.62 8.20 -12.33
CA ALA A 490 -34.74 9.10 -12.05
C ALA A 490 -34.29 10.46 -11.47
N PRO A 491 -34.97 11.57 -11.81
CA PRO A 491 -34.73 12.88 -11.21
C PRO A 491 -34.77 12.84 -9.68
N ARG A 492 -33.97 13.69 -9.03
CA ARG A 492 -33.81 13.74 -7.57
C ARG A 492 -34.24 15.10 -6.99
N PRO A 493 -34.65 15.14 -5.71
CA PRO A 493 -35.00 16.37 -5.03
C PRO A 493 -33.90 17.45 -5.10
N GLU A 494 -34.29 18.69 -4.88
CA GLU A 494 -33.39 19.84 -4.86
C GLU A 494 -32.33 19.73 -3.76
N GLY A 495 -31.16 20.33 -3.98
CA GLY A 495 -30.05 20.39 -3.02
C GLY A 495 -29.08 19.21 -3.08
N LEU A 496 -29.37 18.19 -3.89
CA LEU A 496 -28.51 17.02 -4.09
C LEU A 496 -27.57 17.20 -5.28
N PHE A 497 -26.34 16.67 -5.14
CA PHE A 497 -25.36 16.62 -6.22
C PHE A 497 -25.53 15.31 -7.00
N THR A 498 -25.84 15.43 -8.30
CA THR A 498 -26.46 14.37 -9.10
C THR A 498 -25.69 14.03 -10.39
N ALA A 499 -24.44 14.50 -10.52
CA ALA A 499 -23.62 14.32 -11.72
C ALA A 499 -23.44 12.85 -12.14
N GLY A 500 -23.42 11.91 -11.19
CA GLY A 500 -23.33 10.47 -11.48
C GLY A 500 -24.53 9.92 -12.23
N ARG A 501 -25.72 10.49 -11.99
CA ARG A 501 -26.93 10.14 -12.76
C ARG A 501 -26.78 10.52 -14.24
N LEU A 502 -26.11 11.64 -14.54
CA LEU A 502 -25.92 12.12 -15.91
C LEU A 502 -24.87 11.27 -16.64
N ILE A 503 -23.86 10.76 -15.92
CA ILE A 503 -22.93 9.74 -16.45
C ILE A 503 -23.69 8.46 -16.79
N ASN A 504 -24.56 7.98 -15.89
CA ASN A 504 -25.39 6.80 -16.14
C ASN A 504 -26.31 6.99 -17.35
N LEU A 505 -26.92 8.18 -17.50
CA LEU A 505 -27.73 8.52 -18.68
C LEU A 505 -26.89 8.51 -19.96
N ALA A 506 -25.72 9.16 -19.97
CA ALA A 506 -24.83 9.19 -21.13
C ALA A 506 -24.40 7.77 -21.55
N ASN A 507 -24.00 6.93 -20.59
CA ASN A 507 -23.60 5.54 -20.83
C ASN A 507 -24.69 4.70 -21.49
N LEU A 508 -25.96 4.88 -21.09
CA LEU A 508 -27.09 4.14 -21.68
C LEU A 508 -27.55 4.74 -23.00
N LEU A 509 -27.68 6.06 -23.09
CA LEU A 509 -28.10 6.77 -24.30
C LEU A 509 -27.16 6.51 -25.49
N LEU A 510 -25.87 6.41 -25.20
CA LEU A 510 -24.81 6.18 -26.19
C LEU A 510 -24.21 4.77 -26.07
N ALA A 511 -24.96 3.79 -25.59
CA ALA A 511 -24.50 2.41 -25.46
C ALA A 511 -23.96 1.88 -26.81
N GLY A 512 -22.69 1.47 -26.81
CA GLY A 512 -21.98 1.02 -28.03
C GLY A 512 -21.32 2.13 -28.84
N GLN A 513 -21.37 3.40 -28.40
CA GLN A 513 -20.78 4.55 -29.07
C GLN A 513 -19.83 5.31 -28.13
N PRO A 514 -18.57 5.54 -28.52
CA PRO A 514 -17.65 6.37 -27.74
C PRO A 514 -18.05 7.85 -27.82
N TYR A 515 -17.80 8.59 -26.73
CA TYR A 515 -18.19 10.00 -26.61
C TYR A 515 -17.18 10.82 -25.79
N LEU A 516 -17.23 12.14 -25.97
CA LEU A 516 -16.55 13.11 -25.10
C LEU A 516 -17.55 13.71 -24.12
N LEU A 517 -17.11 14.03 -22.89
CA LEU A 517 -17.92 14.52 -21.80
C LEU A 517 -17.32 15.78 -21.20
N TYR A 518 -18.09 16.86 -21.15
CA TYR A 518 -17.72 18.10 -20.47
C TYR A 518 -18.86 18.62 -19.59
N ASP A 519 -18.50 19.37 -18.55
CA ASP A 519 -19.43 20.21 -17.81
C ASP A 519 -19.63 21.55 -18.53
N ASP A 520 -20.73 22.24 -18.23
CA ASP A 520 -21.14 23.52 -18.83
C ASP A 520 -20.18 24.72 -18.61
N ASP A 521 -19.10 24.56 -17.86
CA ASP A 521 -18.19 25.63 -17.46
C ASP A 521 -16.82 25.60 -18.17
N TYR A 522 -16.61 24.67 -19.10
CA TYR A 522 -15.42 24.63 -19.95
C TYR A 522 -15.52 25.58 -21.16
N LEU A 523 -14.38 25.94 -21.73
CA LEU A 523 -14.27 26.64 -23.02
C LEU A 523 -13.44 25.83 -24.02
N LEU A 524 -14.02 25.43 -25.14
CA LEU A 524 -13.41 24.53 -26.12
C LEU A 524 -12.65 25.27 -27.25
N HIS A 525 -11.90 26.32 -26.89
CA HIS A 525 -11.18 27.15 -27.86
C HIS A 525 -9.79 26.61 -28.23
N ARG A 526 -8.99 26.21 -27.24
CA ARG A 526 -7.57 25.92 -27.41
C ARG A 526 -7.01 25.10 -26.26
N GLN A 527 -5.89 24.44 -26.53
CA GLN A 527 -5.07 23.79 -25.53
C GLN A 527 -4.06 24.79 -24.96
N LEU A 528 -3.91 24.79 -23.65
CA LEU A 528 -2.96 25.64 -22.91
C LEU A 528 -1.94 24.77 -22.17
N SER A 529 -0.67 25.20 -22.17
CA SER A 529 0.41 24.47 -21.51
C SER A 529 1.20 25.39 -20.58
N HIS A 530 1.75 24.81 -19.52
CA HIS A 530 2.72 25.49 -18.69
C HIS A 530 4.12 25.35 -19.30
N PRO A 531 5.04 26.32 -19.11
CA PRO A 531 6.42 26.20 -19.61
C PRO A 531 7.22 25.02 -19.04
N GLU A 532 6.81 24.47 -17.89
CA GLU A 532 7.43 23.27 -17.28
C GLU A 532 6.90 21.95 -17.85
N THR A 533 5.85 22.01 -18.66
CA THR A 533 5.28 20.84 -19.34
C THR A 533 6.26 20.27 -20.34
N ASP A 534 6.38 18.95 -20.34
CA ASP A 534 7.25 18.17 -21.21
C ASP A 534 6.38 17.30 -22.13
N ARG A 535 5.92 17.90 -23.24
CA ARG A 535 5.04 17.23 -24.22
C ARG A 535 5.76 16.19 -25.08
N ALA A 536 7.09 16.17 -25.05
CA ALA A 536 7.90 15.22 -25.80
C ALA A 536 8.17 13.93 -25.00
N SER A 537 7.64 13.83 -23.77
CA SER A 537 7.80 12.65 -22.91
C SER A 537 6.46 12.05 -22.51
N ALA A 538 6.48 10.74 -22.27
CA ALA A 538 5.38 9.99 -21.71
C ALA A 538 5.82 9.22 -20.45
N VAL A 539 4.86 8.89 -19.60
CA VAL A 539 5.05 8.03 -18.42
C VAL A 539 3.92 7.00 -18.33
N ILE A 540 4.21 5.85 -17.72
CA ILE A 540 3.21 4.87 -17.29
C ILE A 540 3.32 4.75 -15.78
N SER A 541 2.44 5.45 -15.06
CA SER A 541 2.59 5.68 -13.63
C SER A 541 1.25 5.91 -12.94
N ASN A 542 1.10 5.35 -11.73
CA ASN A 542 -0.03 5.64 -10.84
C ASN A 542 0.22 6.87 -9.95
N ALA A 543 1.37 7.52 -10.09
CA ALA A 543 1.74 8.73 -9.34
C ALA A 543 2.55 9.70 -10.24
N PRO A 544 1.98 10.16 -11.36
CA PRO A 544 2.66 11.04 -12.30
C PRO A 544 2.98 12.41 -11.69
N ASP A 545 3.98 13.07 -12.26
CA ASP A 545 4.37 14.43 -11.88
C ASP A 545 3.28 15.42 -12.27
N LEU A 546 2.84 16.22 -11.32
CA LEU A 546 1.84 17.27 -11.52
C LEU A 546 2.48 18.66 -11.54
N VAL A 547 2.06 19.46 -12.52
CA VAL A 547 2.35 20.89 -12.58
C VAL A 547 1.14 21.64 -12.06
N MET A 548 1.35 22.39 -10.97
CA MET A 548 0.30 23.15 -10.30
C MET A 548 0.78 24.54 -9.95
N GLN A 549 0.00 25.56 -10.28
CA GLN A 549 0.33 26.95 -9.97
C GLN A 549 -0.93 27.79 -9.77
N GLY A 550 -0.92 28.65 -8.74
CA GLY A 550 -1.95 29.65 -8.50
C GLY A 550 -1.54 31.04 -9.00
N PHE A 551 -2.51 31.83 -9.46
CA PHE A 551 -2.33 33.16 -10.03
C PHE A 551 -3.30 34.16 -9.41
N ASP A 552 -2.89 35.42 -9.29
CA ASP A 552 -3.74 36.47 -8.71
C ASP A 552 -4.82 36.93 -9.69
N SER A 553 -4.52 36.87 -11.00
CA SER A 553 -5.43 37.30 -12.06
C SER A 553 -5.39 36.37 -13.27
N GLY A 554 -6.45 36.42 -14.08
CA GLY A 554 -6.50 35.70 -15.35
C GLY A 554 -5.49 36.24 -16.36
N GLU A 555 -5.12 37.52 -16.28
CA GLU A 555 -4.09 38.13 -17.13
C GLU A 555 -2.70 37.57 -16.83
N GLU A 556 -2.38 37.40 -15.54
CA GLU A 556 -1.11 36.77 -15.13
C GLU A 556 -1.04 35.32 -15.61
N MET A 557 -2.12 34.56 -15.42
CA MET A 557 -2.21 33.18 -15.90
C MET A 557 -2.06 33.11 -17.43
N ALA A 558 -2.81 33.92 -18.17
CA ALA A 558 -2.76 33.95 -19.62
C ALA A 558 -1.40 34.41 -20.16
N GLY A 559 -0.67 35.25 -19.41
CA GLY A 559 0.68 35.70 -19.77
C GLY A 559 1.77 34.64 -19.57
N LEU A 560 1.54 33.63 -18.72
CA LEU A 560 2.49 32.53 -18.50
C LEU A 560 2.21 31.30 -19.37
N LEU A 561 0.94 31.01 -19.66
CA LEU A 561 0.56 29.79 -20.38
C LEU A 561 0.72 29.95 -21.90
N ASP A 562 1.31 28.93 -22.52
CA ASP A 562 1.44 28.87 -23.97
C ASP A 562 0.19 28.27 -24.61
N ALA A 563 -0.31 28.89 -25.67
CA ALA A 563 -1.32 28.30 -26.54
C ALA A 563 -0.64 27.32 -27.51
N ILE A 564 -0.89 26.04 -27.32
CA ILE A 564 -0.14 24.96 -27.98
C ILE A 564 -0.91 24.22 -29.07
N GLY A 565 -2.19 24.53 -29.22
CA GLY A 565 -3.09 23.92 -30.20
C GLY A 565 -4.45 24.61 -30.19
N SER A 566 -5.10 24.69 -31.35
CA SER A 566 -6.44 25.28 -31.53
C SER A 566 -7.56 24.24 -31.51
N ASP A 567 -7.27 23.02 -31.09
CA ASP A 567 -8.21 21.90 -31.08
C ASP A 567 -8.10 21.12 -29.77
N PRO A 568 -8.94 21.39 -28.77
CA PRO A 568 -8.91 20.67 -27.52
C PRO A 568 -9.53 19.28 -27.61
N LEU A 569 -10.13 18.86 -28.74
CA LEU A 569 -10.81 17.56 -28.88
C LEU A 569 -10.01 16.55 -29.71
N ALA A 570 -9.12 17.01 -30.58
CA ALA A 570 -8.39 16.17 -31.55
C ALA A 570 -7.69 14.96 -30.90
N GLU A 571 -6.83 15.17 -29.90
CA GLU A 571 -6.06 14.09 -29.26
C GLU A 571 -6.98 13.09 -28.55
N HIS A 572 -8.08 13.55 -27.94
CA HIS A 572 -9.09 12.65 -27.34
C HIS A 572 -9.74 11.76 -28.41
N ILE A 573 -10.16 12.35 -29.54
CA ILE A 573 -10.82 11.61 -30.62
C ILE A 573 -9.86 10.62 -31.29
N GLU A 574 -8.61 11.03 -31.46
CA GLU A 574 -7.58 10.22 -32.09
C GLU A 574 -7.18 9.02 -31.22
N LEU A 575 -6.96 9.23 -29.92
CA LEU A 575 -6.35 8.20 -29.07
C LEU A 575 -7.34 7.37 -28.25
N LEU A 576 -8.60 7.77 -28.14
CA LEU A 576 -9.62 6.95 -27.49
C LEU A 576 -9.85 5.64 -28.26
N GLY A 577 -9.81 4.51 -27.56
CA GLY A 577 -9.92 3.16 -28.12
C GLY A 577 -8.64 2.61 -28.77
N CYS A 578 -7.54 3.38 -28.80
CA CYS A 578 -6.23 2.90 -29.27
C CYS A 578 -5.66 1.85 -28.31
N SER A 579 -4.95 0.88 -28.88
CA SER A 579 -4.23 -0.13 -28.13
C SER A 579 -2.89 0.39 -27.60
N LEU A 580 -2.37 -0.20 -26.54
CA LEU A 580 -1.05 0.12 -25.98
C LEU A 580 0.05 -0.15 -27.01
N GLY A 581 -0.06 -1.23 -27.78
CA GLY A 581 0.87 -1.51 -28.87
C GLY A 581 0.89 -0.40 -29.93
N GLU A 582 -0.26 0.21 -30.25
CA GLU A 582 -0.30 1.39 -31.12
C GLU A 582 0.34 2.61 -30.44
N LEU A 583 0.02 2.86 -29.16
CA LEU A 583 0.56 4.01 -28.42
C LEU A 583 2.08 3.98 -28.29
N MET A 584 2.70 2.81 -28.07
CA MET A 584 4.16 2.70 -27.94
C MET A 584 4.93 3.10 -29.21
N HIS A 585 4.24 3.24 -30.34
CA HIS A 585 4.80 3.71 -31.60
C HIS A 585 4.54 5.20 -31.90
N LEU A 586 3.82 5.90 -31.03
CA LEU A 586 3.55 7.32 -31.14
C LEU A 586 4.54 8.11 -30.29
N GLU A 587 4.96 9.27 -30.79
CA GLU A 587 5.51 10.30 -29.90
C GLU A 587 4.39 10.75 -28.95
N PRO A 588 4.61 10.81 -27.62
CA PRO A 588 5.91 10.80 -26.93
C PRO A 588 6.34 9.46 -26.29
N PHE A 589 5.65 8.36 -26.55
CA PHE A 589 5.91 7.07 -25.90
C PHE A 589 7.16 6.36 -26.40
N VAL A 590 7.56 6.58 -27.66
CA VAL A 590 8.80 6.03 -28.24
C VAL A 590 10.04 6.41 -27.41
N GLY A 591 10.06 7.62 -26.85
CA GLY A 591 11.15 8.14 -26.02
C GLY A 591 11.05 7.82 -24.52
N MET A 592 10.11 6.98 -24.09
CA MET A 592 9.88 6.74 -22.66
C MET A 592 11.09 6.07 -21.98
N THR A 593 11.63 6.76 -20.98
CA THR A 593 12.71 6.23 -20.12
C THR A 593 12.17 5.29 -19.03
N HIS A 594 13.04 4.47 -18.44
CA HIS A 594 12.68 3.62 -17.29
C HIS A 594 12.22 4.45 -16.07
N ALA A 595 12.70 5.69 -15.92
CA ALA A 595 12.19 6.63 -14.91
C ALA A 595 10.70 6.95 -15.08
N GLY A 596 10.16 6.82 -16.30
CA GLY A 596 8.74 6.98 -16.61
C GLY A 596 7.84 5.88 -16.04
N LEU A 597 8.40 4.82 -15.43
CA LEU A 597 7.66 3.77 -14.73
C LEU A 597 7.56 4.01 -13.21
N TRP A 598 8.12 5.11 -12.70
CA TRP A 598 8.08 5.40 -11.26
C TRP A 598 6.66 5.38 -10.73
N GLY A 599 6.39 4.54 -9.73
CA GLY A 599 5.07 4.43 -9.08
C GLY A 599 4.08 3.51 -9.76
N LEU A 600 4.47 2.87 -10.86
CA LEU A 600 3.72 1.74 -11.38
C LEU A 600 3.82 0.55 -10.40
N SER A 601 2.70 -0.12 -10.14
CA SER A 601 2.66 -1.30 -9.26
C SER A 601 2.94 -2.59 -10.04
N ARG A 602 3.37 -3.65 -9.35
CA ARG A 602 3.52 -4.98 -9.98
C ARG A 602 2.22 -5.48 -10.61
N GLU A 603 1.08 -5.25 -9.96
CA GLU A 603 -0.24 -5.69 -10.46
C GLU A 603 -0.66 -4.92 -11.72
N ALA A 604 -0.29 -3.65 -11.82
CA ALA A 604 -0.53 -2.85 -13.02
C ALA A 604 0.34 -3.33 -14.19
N CYS A 605 1.59 -3.75 -13.94
CA CYS A 605 2.49 -4.26 -14.99
C CYS A 605 1.93 -5.48 -15.72
N LYS A 606 1.27 -6.39 -14.99
CA LYS A 606 0.63 -7.58 -15.58
C LYS A 606 -0.45 -7.26 -16.61
N ARG A 607 -0.98 -6.04 -16.58
CA ARG A 607 -2.07 -5.58 -17.44
C ARG A 607 -1.57 -4.88 -18.70
N LEU A 608 -0.26 -4.59 -18.77
CA LEU A 608 0.35 -3.92 -19.91
C LEU A 608 0.73 -4.96 -20.97
N GLY A 609 -0.18 -5.16 -21.92
CA GLY A 609 0.07 -5.96 -23.12
C GLY A 609 -0.33 -5.20 -24.38
N SER A 610 0.04 -5.71 -25.55
CA SER A 610 -0.24 -5.05 -26.85
C SER A 610 -1.72 -4.73 -27.04
N ALA A 611 -2.63 -5.55 -26.50
CA ALA A 611 -4.08 -5.39 -26.57
C ALA A 611 -4.70 -4.57 -25.42
N ALA A 612 -3.91 -4.04 -24.47
CA ALA A 612 -4.40 -3.06 -23.52
C ALA A 612 -4.92 -1.83 -24.28
N GLN A 613 -5.96 -1.15 -23.81
CA GLN A 613 -6.66 -0.13 -24.59
C GLN A 613 -6.99 1.11 -23.77
N VAL A 614 -6.89 2.27 -24.43
CA VAL A 614 -7.32 3.56 -23.89
C VAL A 614 -8.84 3.60 -23.83
N THR A 615 -9.40 3.18 -22.71
CA THR A 615 -10.86 3.21 -22.48
C THR A 615 -11.35 4.59 -22.06
N THR A 616 -10.45 5.38 -21.49
CA THR A 616 -10.76 6.74 -21.04
C THR A 616 -9.59 7.67 -21.30
N THR A 617 -9.91 8.94 -21.53
CA THR A 617 -8.91 10.01 -21.71
C THR A 617 -9.27 11.21 -20.84
N GLY A 618 -8.27 12.01 -20.46
CA GLY A 618 -8.45 13.22 -19.67
C GLY A 618 -7.39 14.26 -19.99
N ASN A 619 -7.60 15.46 -19.46
CA ASN A 619 -6.69 16.58 -19.58
C ASN A 619 -6.82 17.45 -18.32
N GLY A 620 -5.78 18.24 -18.04
CA GLY A 620 -5.82 19.18 -16.93
C GLY A 620 -6.79 20.36 -17.15
N ALA A 621 -6.93 21.21 -16.13
CA ALA A 621 -7.77 22.40 -16.20
C ALA A 621 -7.01 23.64 -15.72
N CYS A 622 -7.30 24.77 -16.35
CA CYS A 622 -6.84 26.08 -15.90
C CYS A 622 -8.01 27.07 -15.78
N GLY A 623 -7.83 28.16 -15.04
CA GLY A 623 -8.91 29.10 -14.75
C GLY A 623 -9.36 28.96 -13.30
N ARG A 624 -10.67 28.98 -13.03
CA ARG A 624 -11.18 28.95 -11.65
C ARG A 624 -11.46 27.51 -11.21
N PRO A 625 -10.83 27.00 -10.12
CA PRO A 625 -10.83 25.59 -9.77
C PRO A 625 -12.19 24.96 -9.48
N LEU A 626 -12.20 23.63 -9.62
CA LEU A 626 -13.24 22.70 -9.19
C LEU A 626 -13.25 22.37 -7.69
N ALA A 627 -12.15 22.62 -6.97
CA ALA A 627 -11.97 22.11 -5.60
C ALA A 627 -13.18 22.48 -4.72
N PRO A 628 -13.85 21.52 -4.07
CA PRO A 628 -15.07 21.79 -3.30
C PRO A 628 -14.80 22.59 -2.03
N ASP A 629 -13.56 22.60 -1.54
CA ASP A 629 -13.08 23.36 -0.40
C ASP A 629 -11.53 23.44 -0.37
N ALA A 630 -10.99 24.19 0.61
CA ALA A 630 -9.55 24.34 0.83
C ALA A 630 -8.81 23.03 1.12
N ARG A 631 -9.47 22.05 1.77
CA ARG A 631 -8.85 20.76 2.11
C ARG A 631 -8.70 19.90 0.86
N ALA A 632 -9.75 19.76 0.06
CA ALA A 632 -9.68 19.06 -1.22
C ALA A 632 -8.63 19.70 -2.14
N ALA A 633 -8.53 21.03 -2.11
CA ALA A 633 -7.48 21.74 -2.83
C ALA A 633 -6.08 21.27 -2.39
N LEU A 634 -5.81 21.11 -1.09
CA LEU A 634 -4.54 20.58 -0.54
C LEU A 634 -4.35 19.07 -0.80
N GLN A 635 -5.42 18.27 -0.79
CA GLN A 635 -5.34 16.81 -0.94
C GLN A 635 -4.86 16.35 -2.32
N HIS A 636 -5.24 17.06 -3.39
CA HIS A 636 -4.72 16.77 -4.74
C HIS A 636 -3.19 16.96 -4.85
N ARG A 637 -2.55 17.55 -3.82
CA ARG A 637 -1.16 18.01 -3.84
C ARG A 637 -0.20 17.05 -3.15
N TYR A 638 -0.71 15.98 -2.53
CA TYR A 638 0.09 14.89 -1.94
C TYR A 638 0.76 13.98 -2.99
N ARG A 639 0.43 14.19 -4.26
CA ARG A 639 1.13 13.61 -5.41
C ARG A 639 2.44 14.38 -5.66
N ARG A 640 3.37 13.80 -6.42
CA ARG A 640 4.66 14.43 -6.75
C ARG A 640 4.41 15.74 -7.50
N THR A 641 4.31 16.83 -6.74
CA THR A 641 4.03 18.18 -7.23
C THR A 641 5.30 19.01 -7.19
N ARG A 642 5.48 19.88 -8.19
CA ARG A 642 6.63 20.80 -8.23
C ARG A 642 6.52 21.86 -7.12
N PRO A 643 7.65 22.40 -6.63
CA PRO A 643 7.67 23.40 -5.56
C PRO A 643 6.92 24.70 -5.87
N THR A 644 6.71 25.00 -7.15
CA THR A 644 6.02 26.21 -7.64
C THR A 644 4.63 26.38 -7.04
N TRP A 645 3.92 25.29 -6.77
CA TRP A 645 2.62 25.36 -6.11
C TRP A 645 2.74 25.90 -4.68
N ALA A 646 3.77 25.48 -3.94
CA ALA A 646 3.96 25.79 -2.51
C ALA A 646 4.46 27.21 -2.25
N ALA A 647 4.79 27.97 -3.31
CA ALA A 647 5.13 29.38 -3.21
C ALA A 647 3.98 30.15 -2.52
N PRO A 648 4.26 31.07 -1.58
CA PRO A 648 3.22 31.75 -0.79
C PRO A 648 2.12 32.40 -1.64
N LYS A 649 2.51 33.01 -2.77
CA LYS A 649 1.58 33.63 -3.72
C LYS A 649 0.62 32.60 -4.34
N SER A 650 1.18 31.51 -4.86
CA SER A 650 0.40 30.42 -5.44
C SER A 650 -0.53 29.81 -4.39
N HIS A 651 -0.02 29.47 -3.20
CA HIS A 651 -0.85 28.95 -2.10
C HIS A 651 -2.01 29.90 -1.74
N ALA A 652 -1.75 31.19 -1.61
CA ALA A 652 -2.79 32.19 -1.34
C ALA A 652 -3.85 32.27 -2.46
N ALA A 653 -3.43 32.24 -3.73
CA ALA A 653 -4.33 32.22 -4.88
C ALA A 653 -5.26 31.00 -4.85
N TRP A 654 -4.72 29.83 -4.54
CA TRP A 654 -5.48 28.60 -4.37
C TRP A 654 -6.49 28.68 -3.20
N MET A 655 -6.06 29.16 -2.04
CA MET A 655 -6.90 29.27 -0.84
C MET A 655 -8.08 30.23 -1.01
N ARG A 656 -7.95 31.23 -1.87
CA ARG A 656 -9.02 32.19 -2.21
C ARG A 656 -9.87 31.77 -3.42
N GLY A 657 -9.63 30.59 -3.99
CA GLY A 657 -10.35 30.10 -5.16
C GLY A 657 -10.20 31.02 -6.39
N HIS A 658 -9.00 31.59 -6.58
CA HIS A 658 -8.67 32.43 -7.73
C HIS A 658 -8.35 31.59 -8.98
N PHE A 659 -7.33 31.98 -9.72
CA PHE A 659 -6.92 31.36 -10.97
C PHE A 659 -5.87 30.30 -10.67
N ILE A 660 -6.01 29.14 -11.29
CA ILE A 660 -5.10 28.02 -11.14
C ILE A 660 -4.75 27.42 -12.48
N TYR A 661 -3.63 26.75 -12.51
CA TYR A 661 -3.27 25.76 -13.51
C TYR A 661 -3.05 24.42 -12.80
N LYS A 662 -3.60 23.35 -13.35
CA LYS A 662 -3.33 21.98 -12.92
C LYS A 662 -3.32 21.07 -14.15
N SER A 663 -2.19 20.42 -14.40
CA SER A 663 -2.08 19.35 -15.39
C SER A 663 -0.95 18.39 -15.03
N HIS A 664 -0.90 17.26 -15.72
CA HIS A 664 0.27 16.39 -15.70
C HIS A 664 1.43 17.06 -16.45
N ARG A 665 2.66 16.81 -16.00
CA ARG A 665 3.86 17.35 -16.66
C ARG A 665 4.07 16.75 -18.05
N SER A 666 3.75 15.47 -18.20
CA SER A 666 4.00 14.64 -19.39
C SER A 666 2.77 13.80 -19.66
N ALA A 667 2.61 13.29 -20.89
CA ALA A 667 1.50 12.39 -21.19
C ALA A 667 1.59 11.16 -20.27
N SER A 668 0.47 10.77 -19.66
CA SER A 668 0.50 9.77 -18.60
C SER A 668 -0.52 8.68 -18.85
N LEU A 669 -0.05 7.44 -18.90
CA LEU A 669 -0.92 6.27 -18.79
C LEU A 669 -1.00 5.81 -17.34
N THR A 670 -2.20 5.57 -16.87
CA THR A 670 -2.50 5.03 -15.53
C THR A 670 -3.65 4.04 -15.63
N ASP A 671 -3.76 3.11 -14.68
CA ASP A 671 -4.87 2.18 -14.60
C ASP A 671 -6.04 2.73 -13.73
N LEU A 672 -5.88 3.92 -13.14
CA LEU A 672 -6.89 4.60 -12.34
C LEU A 672 -6.75 6.12 -12.41
N THR A 673 -7.87 6.84 -12.42
CA THR A 673 -7.93 8.30 -12.27
C THR A 673 -8.94 8.67 -11.16
N HIS A 674 -8.85 9.89 -10.63
CA HIS A 674 -9.78 10.41 -9.61
C HIS A 674 -10.53 11.64 -10.12
N GLU A 675 -10.56 11.82 -11.43
CA GLU A 675 -11.23 12.92 -12.11
C GLU A 675 -12.22 12.33 -13.12
N THR A 676 -13.26 13.10 -13.43
CA THR A 676 -14.22 12.70 -14.46
C THR A 676 -13.49 12.60 -15.80
N PRO A 677 -13.49 11.44 -16.48
CA PRO A 677 -12.88 11.34 -17.79
C PRO A 677 -13.59 12.22 -18.81
N VAL A 678 -12.80 12.77 -19.73
CA VAL A 678 -13.31 13.52 -20.89
C VAL A 678 -13.75 12.53 -21.96
N GLY A 679 -12.85 11.71 -22.49
CA GLY A 679 -13.23 10.68 -23.44
C GLY A 679 -13.62 9.38 -22.74
N VAL A 680 -14.71 8.76 -23.19
CA VAL A 680 -15.19 7.46 -22.69
C VAL A 680 -15.44 6.53 -23.88
N ASP A 681 -14.71 5.42 -23.95
CA ASP A 681 -14.88 4.40 -24.99
C ASP A 681 -16.06 3.48 -24.69
N ASN A 682 -17.27 4.04 -24.71
CA ASN A 682 -18.51 3.32 -24.47
C ASN A 682 -18.91 2.40 -25.66
N SER A 683 -17.97 2.04 -26.54
CA SER A 683 -18.13 0.94 -27.50
C SER A 683 -18.19 -0.43 -26.80
N ARG A 684 -17.59 -0.49 -25.61
CA ARG A 684 -17.69 -1.59 -24.63
C ARG A 684 -18.58 -1.17 -23.48
N ILE A 685 -19.10 -2.17 -22.74
CA ILE A 685 -19.94 -1.89 -21.58
C ILE A 685 -19.17 -1.10 -20.52
N MET A 686 -19.58 0.15 -20.29
CA MET A 686 -19.08 0.96 -19.18
C MET A 686 -19.95 0.73 -17.94
N PRO A 687 -19.38 0.56 -16.74
CA PRO A 687 -20.14 0.36 -15.51
C PRO A 687 -21.01 1.58 -15.17
N PRO A 688 -22.08 1.43 -14.36
CA PRO A 688 -22.74 2.58 -13.78
C PRO A 688 -21.88 3.17 -12.67
N THR A 689 -22.24 4.38 -12.23
CA THR A 689 -21.78 4.95 -10.97
C THR A 689 -22.95 5.27 -10.05
N ILE A 690 -22.63 5.68 -8.82
CA ILE A 690 -23.63 6.12 -7.86
C ILE A 690 -24.34 7.39 -8.39
N PRO A 691 -25.68 7.43 -8.41
CA PRO A 691 -26.42 8.52 -9.06
C PRO A 691 -26.35 9.85 -8.28
N VAL A 692 -26.06 9.80 -6.97
CA VAL A 692 -26.09 10.96 -6.07
C VAL A 692 -24.91 10.92 -5.10
N GLY A 693 -24.32 12.08 -4.85
CA GLY A 693 -23.18 12.22 -3.95
C GLY A 693 -21.89 12.52 -4.68
N ARG A 694 -20.86 12.93 -3.92
CA ARG A 694 -19.54 13.28 -4.48
C ARG A 694 -18.70 12.01 -4.72
N ARG A 695 -17.66 12.15 -5.55
CA ARG A 695 -16.70 11.09 -5.92
C ARG A 695 -17.31 9.96 -6.74
N GLU A 696 -18.40 10.26 -7.45
CA GLU A 696 -19.02 9.37 -8.42
C GLU A 696 -18.08 9.04 -9.59
N ASP A 697 -17.19 9.96 -9.95
CA ASP A 697 -16.17 9.78 -10.97
C ASP A 697 -15.08 8.80 -10.54
N THR A 698 -14.68 8.87 -9.27
CA THR A 698 -13.76 7.91 -8.65
C THR A 698 -14.37 6.50 -8.65
N LEU A 699 -15.65 6.37 -8.27
CA LEU A 699 -16.33 5.07 -8.32
C LEU A 699 -16.48 4.57 -9.76
N PHE A 700 -16.81 5.45 -10.70
CA PHE A 700 -16.96 5.10 -12.12
C PHE A 700 -15.67 4.52 -12.70
N THR A 701 -14.56 5.22 -12.51
CA THR A 701 -13.24 4.85 -13.04
C THR A 701 -12.65 3.64 -12.35
N LEU A 702 -12.88 3.49 -11.03
CA LEU A 702 -12.55 2.28 -10.30
C LEU A 702 -13.29 1.06 -10.85
N LEU A 703 -14.60 1.17 -11.08
CA LEU A 703 -15.37 0.07 -11.65
C LEU A 703 -14.92 -0.26 -13.08
N ILE A 704 -14.50 0.72 -13.88
CA ILE A 704 -13.92 0.48 -15.22
C ILE A 704 -12.66 -0.37 -15.10
N ARG A 705 -11.72 0.03 -14.23
CA ARG A 705 -10.46 -0.68 -13.99
C ARG A 705 -10.68 -2.15 -13.64
N HIS A 706 -11.70 -2.45 -12.85
CA HIS A 706 -11.98 -3.82 -12.45
C HIS A 706 -12.81 -4.60 -13.47
N ALA A 707 -13.75 -3.95 -14.15
CA ALA A 707 -14.54 -4.58 -15.21
C ALA A 707 -13.66 -4.92 -16.43
N HIS A 708 -12.70 -4.07 -16.74
CA HIS A 708 -11.82 -4.17 -17.91
C HIS A 708 -10.35 -4.16 -17.46
N GLN A 709 -9.74 -5.34 -17.31
CA GLN A 709 -8.34 -5.43 -16.87
C GLN A 709 -7.34 -4.77 -17.82
N SER A 710 -7.68 -4.71 -19.11
CA SER A 710 -6.91 -4.07 -20.16
C SER A 710 -7.23 -2.57 -20.31
N ALA A 711 -8.06 -2.00 -19.42
CA ALA A 711 -8.39 -0.58 -19.47
C ALA A 711 -7.22 0.29 -19.03
N LEU A 712 -6.88 1.24 -19.89
CA LEU A 712 -5.97 2.32 -19.63
C LEU A 712 -6.72 3.65 -19.63
N HIS A 713 -6.26 4.55 -18.76
CA HIS A 713 -6.60 5.96 -18.78
C HIS A 713 -5.40 6.76 -19.28
N LEU A 714 -5.61 7.57 -20.32
CA LEU A 714 -4.59 8.45 -20.89
C LEU A 714 -4.88 9.91 -20.50
N GLU A 715 -3.98 10.50 -19.73
CA GLU A 715 -4.04 11.91 -19.34
C GLU A 715 -3.08 12.74 -20.21
N PHE A 716 -3.60 13.80 -20.81
CA PHE A 716 -2.83 14.72 -21.64
C PHE A 716 -2.15 15.82 -20.81
N PRO A 717 -0.90 16.21 -21.16
CA PRO A 717 -0.12 17.17 -20.39
C PRO A 717 -0.45 18.63 -20.74
N TRP A 718 -1.72 18.93 -20.97
CA TRP A 718 -2.19 20.27 -21.27
C TRP A 718 -3.51 20.53 -20.57
N THR A 719 -3.99 21.76 -20.64
CA THR A 719 -5.23 22.19 -19.99
C THR A 719 -6.19 22.84 -20.95
N ILE A 720 -7.47 22.80 -20.56
CA ILE A 720 -8.52 23.62 -21.14
C ILE A 720 -8.98 24.62 -20.09
N GLU A 721 -9.43 25.78 -20.54
CA GLU A 721 -9.99 26.79 -19.66
C GLU A 721 -11.32 26.31 -19.04
N HIS A 722 -11.42 26.46 -17.72
CA HIS A 722 -12.53 26.07 -16.88
C HIS A 722 -12.93 27.27 -16.01
N TRP A 723 -14.14 27.78 -16.21
CA TRP A 723 -14.57 29.09 -15.73
C TRP A 723 -15.85 29.01 -14.90
N ARG A 724 -15.69 29.04 -13.57
CA ARG A 724 -16.78 29.12 -12.59
C ARG A 724 -16.87 30.47 -11.90
N GLU A 725 -17.96 30.68 -11.15
CA GLU A 725 -18.07 31.76 -10.16
C GLU A 725 -16.97 31.64 -9.09
N ALA A 726 -16.44 32.79 -8.64
CA ALA A 726 -15.44 32.84 -7.58
C ALA A 726 -15.98 32.29 -6.25
N ARG A 727 -15.17 31.51 -5.53
CA ARG A 727 -15.49 31.02 -4.18
C ARG A 727 -14.33 31.30 -3.25
N ASP A 728 -14.62 31.91 -2.10
CA ASP A 728 -13.63 32.09 -1.04
C ASP A 728 -13.70 30.90 -0.08
N TRP A 729 -12.57 30.19 0.08
CA TRP A 729 -12.49 28.99 0.91
C TRP A 729 -11.95 29.25 2.31
N SER A 730 -11.82 30.51 2.71
CA SER A 730 -10.84 30.92 3.71
C SER A 730 -10.98 30.35 5.13
N GLU A 731 -12.09 29.80 5.67
CA GLU A 731 -12.03 29.53 7.13
C GLU A 731 -12.80 28.43 7.90
N PRO A 732 -13.68 27.54 7.35
CA PRO A 732 -14.19 26.42 8.17
C PRO A 732 -13.57 25.04 7.95
N THR A 733 -13.08 24.70 6.75
CA THR A 733 -12.87 23.27 6.37
C THR A 733 -11.52 22.68 6.78
N LEU A 734 -10.46 23.49 6.87
CA LEU A 734 -9.14 23.03 7.35
C LEU A 734 -9.15 22.62 8.84
N ASN A 735 -10.10 23.15 9.61
CA ASN A 735 -10.28 22.85 11.03
C ASN A 735 -11.30 21.73 11.26
N GLN A 736 -11.67 20.98 10.23
CA GLN A 736 -12.61 19.86 10.32
C GLN A 736 -11.93 18.57 9.88
N PRO A 737 -12.21 17.45 10.58
CA PRO A 737 -11.62 16.18 10.18
C PRO A 737 -12.19 15.71 8.84
N GLU A 738 -11.46 14.76 8.23
CA GLU A 738 -11.87 14.10 7.00
C GLU A 738 -13.30 13.57 7.13
N ARG A 739 -14.03 13.55 6.03
CA ARG A 739 -15.40 13.07 6.00
C ARG A 739 -15.49 11.86 5.08
N LEU A 740 -16.42 10.96 5.36
CA LEU A 740 -16.73 9.87 4.44
C LEU A 740 -17.63 10.38 3.32
N SER A 741 -17.39 9.93 2.09
CA SER A 741 -18.40 9.94 1.04
C SER A 741 -18.94 8.53 0.83
N LEU A 742 -20.20 8.43 0.45
CA LEU A 742 -20.84 7.16 0.15
C LEU A 742 -20.12 6.43 -1.00
N ALA A 743 -19.74 7.16 -2.06
CA ALA A 743 -18.94 6.63 -3.15
C ALA A 743 -17.58 6.11 -2.65
N GLY A 744 -16.90 6.85 -1.76
CA GLY A 744 -15.64 6.41 -1.15
C GLY A 744 -15.80 5.15 -0.31
N VAL A 745 -16.84 5.07 0.52
CA VAL A 745 -17.16 3.86 1.29
C VAL A 745 -17.44 2.66 0.38
N MET A 746 -18.11 2.87 -0.75
CA MET A 746 -18.31 1.83 -1.77
C MET A 746 -16.99 1.42 -2.41
N CYS A 747 -16.15 2.37 -2.85
CA CYS A 747 -14.84 2.08 -3.45
C CYS A 747 -14.00 1.17 -2.54
N GLU A 748 -13.77 1.60 -1.30
CA GLU A 748 -12.99 0.85 -0.30
C GLU A 748 -13.59 -0.54 -0.01
N SER A 749 -14.92 -0.62 0.06
CA SER A 749 -15.59 -1.90 0.32
C SER A 749 -15.48 -2.87 -0.86
N LEU A 750 -15.52 -2.37 -2.10
CA LEU A 750 -15.48 -3.16 -3.32
C LEU A 750 -14.06 -3.57 -3.72
N GLU A 751 -13.06 -2.69 -3.53
CA GLU A 751 -11.64 -2.99 -3.80
C GLU A 751 -11.14 -4.22 -3.04
N LEU A 752 -11.59 -4.40 -1.79
CA LEU A 752 -11.15 -5.48 -0.92
C LEU A 752 -11.73 -6.87 -1.28
N SER A 753 -12.67 -6.95 -2.23
CA SER A 753 -13.62 -8.07 -2.25
C SER A 753 -13.76 -8.80 -3.58
N VAL A 754 -13.07 -8.37 -4.65
CA VAL A 754 -13.21 -8.99 -5.97
C VAL A 754 -11.83 -9.30 -6.59
N PRO A 755 -11.44 -10.59 -6.72
CA PRO A 755 -10.23 -10.97 -7.43
C PRO A 755 -10.35 -10.61 -8.91
N GLY A 756 -9.36 -9.89 -9.45
CA GLY A 756 -9.34 -9.52 -10.86
C GLY A 756 -9.03 -10.69 -11.80
N ARG A 757 -9.95 -11.10 -12.71
CA ARG A 757 -9.67 -11.99 -13.86
C ARG A 757 -10.55 -11.84 -15.15
N GLY A 758 -10.15 -10.96 -16.09
CA GLY A 758 -10.17 -11.07 -17.57
C GLY A 758 -11.43 -11.28 -18.46
N THR A 759 -11.53 -10.54 -19.60
CA THR A 759 -12.48 -10.58 -20.77
C THR A 759 -13.80 -9.77 -20.69
N GLU A 760 -14.46 -9.47 -21.82
CA GLU A 760 -15.79 -8.78 -21.83
C GLU A 760 -16.86 -9.60 -21.08
N GLN A 761 -16.80 -10.93 -21.19
CA GLN A 761 -17.64 -11.84 -20.43
C GLN A 761 -17.42 -11.67 -18.91
N TYR A 762 -16.19 -11.38 -18.51
CA TYR A 762 -15.87 -11.04 -17.12
C TYR A 762 -16.33 -9.65 -16.71
N ALA A 763 -16.39 -8.65 -17.58
CA ALA A 763 -16.99 -7.36 -17.21
C ALA A 763 -18.45 -7.55 -16.75
N LEU A 764 -19.22 -8.38 -17.47
CA LEU A 764 -20.60 -8.71 -17.11
C LEU A 764 -20.68 -9.50 -15.79
N GLU A 765 -19.85 -10.53 -15.63
CA GLU A 765 -19.78 -11.33 -14.40
C GLU A 765 -19.29 -10.50 -13.20
N PHE A 766 -18.34 -9.60 -13.42
CA PHE A 766 -17.80 -8.67 -12.44
C PHE A 766 -18.90 -7.75 -11.92
N LEU A 767 -19.68 -7.13 -12.81
CA LEU A 767 -20.79 -6.27 -12.40
C LEU A 767 -21.83 -7.05 -11.57
N LYS A 768 -22.21 -8.26 -12.02
CA LYS A 768 -23.15 -9.11 -11.29
C LYS A 768 -22.61 -9.53 -9.91
N THR A 769 -21.35 -9.97 -9.83
CA THR A 769 -20.70 -10.42 -8.60
C THR A 769 -20.50 -9.28 -7.61
N THR A 770 -20.02 -8.14 -8.10
CA THR A 770 -19.86 -6.90 -7.32
C THR A 770 -21.21 -6.42 -6.79
N GLY A 771 -22.26 -6.49 -7.60
CA GLY A 771 -23.62 -6.15 -7.19
C GLY A 771 -24.20 -7.11 -6.14
N ALA A 772 -23.91 -8.40 -6.25
CA ALA A 772 -24.28 -9.41 -5.25
C ALA A 772 -23.56 -9.16 -3.91
N TYR A 773 -22.27 -8.82 -3.97
CA TYR A 773 -21.49 -8.49 -2.78
C TYR A 773 -21.97 -7.19 -2.10
N ALA A 774 -22.27 -6.14 -2.86
CA ALA A 774 -22.90 -4.93 -2.34
C ALA A 774 -24.25 -5.25 -1.65
N SER A 775 -25.04 -6.14 -2.25
CA SER A 775 -26.29 -6.63 -1.66
C SER A 775 -26.05 -7.44 -0.37
N GLN A 776 -24.96 -8.21 -0.28
CA GLN A 776 -24.58 -8.92 0.95
C GLN A 776 -24.19 -7.95 2.07
N ILE A 777 -23.41 -6.90 1.75
CA ILE A 777 -23.08 -5.83 2.69
C ILE A 777 -24.35 -5.19 3.26
N SER A 778 -25.35 -4.90 2.41
CA SER A 778 -26.62 -4.31 2.86
C SER A 778 -27.44 -5.19 3.82
N ARG A 779 -27.20 -6.51 3.82
CA ARG A 779 -27.88 -7.47 4.72
C ARG A 779 -27.12 -7.69 6.02
N SER A 780 -25.95 -7.07 6.18
CA SER A 780 -25.22 -7.12 7.45
C SER A 780 -26.02 -6.40 8.54
N GLY A 781 -26.02 -6.96 9.76
CA GLY A 781 -26.69 -6.31 10.89
C GLY A 781 -26.09 -4.95 11.20
N GLN A 782 -26.88 -4.01 11.74
CA GLN A 782 -26.46 -2.63 12.04
C GLN A 782 -25.13 -2.55 12.83
N HIS A 783 -24.87 -3.52 13.72
CA HIS A 783 -23.61 -3.62 14.45
C HIS A 783 -22.39 -3.84 13.54
N SER A 784 -22.49 -4.75 12.58
CA SER A 784 -21.42 -5.06 11.63
C SER A 784 -21.16 -3.88 10.69
N MET A 785 -22.23 -3.25 10.18
CA MET A 785 -22.12 -2.04 9.36
C MET A 785 -21.43 -0.91 10.15
N ARG A 786 -21.80 -0.69 11.41
CA ARG A 786 -21.16 0.32 12.26
C ARG A 786 -19.67 0.06 12.46
N GLN A 787 -19.27 -1.18 12.72
CA GLN A 787 -17.87 -1.56 12.86
C GLN A 787 -17.09 -1.35 11.57
N ARG A 788 -17.68 -1.72 10.42
CA ARG A 788 -17.10 -1.50 9.09
C ARG A 788 -16.85 -0.01 8.84
N LEU A 789 -17.86 0.83 9.02
CA LEU A 789 -17.74 2.28 8.84
C LEU A 789 -16.70 2.89 9.80
N ALA A 790 -16.67 2.46 11.06
CA ALA A 790 -15.66 2.91 12.00
C ALA A 790 -14.23 2.49 11.60
N SER A 791 -14.05 1.28 11.07
CA SER A 791 -12.76 0.81 10.54
C SER A 791 -12.31 1.63 9.33
N LEU A 792 -13.19 1.79 8.35
CA LEU A 792 -12.95 2.57 7.14
C LEU A 792 -12.63 4.03 7.48
N TYR A 793 -13.38 4.64 8.40
CA TYR A 793 -13.11 6.01 8.82
C TYR A 793 -11.72 6.19 9.44
N ARG A 794 -11.30 5.25 10.29
CA ARG A 794 -9.94 5.27 10.87
C ARG A 794 -8.86 5.08 9.80
N GLN A 795 -9.09 4.20 8.82
CA GLN A 795 -8.18 4.01 7.69
C GLN A 795 -8.06 5.29 6.86
N VAL A 796 -9.18 5.90 6.49
CA VAL A 796 -9.22 7.17 5.76
C VAL A 796 -8.46 8.26 6.52
N LEU A 797 -8.70 8.41 7.82
CA LEU A 797 -7.97 9.39 8.63
C LEU A 797 -6.46 9.09 8.67
N ALA A 798 -6.07 7.83 8.88
CA ALA A 798 -4.67 7.44 8.93
C ALA A 798 -3.93 7.69 7.60
N VAL A 799 -4.54 7.32 6.47
CA VAL A 799 -3.99 7.58 5.13
C VAL A 799 -3.83 9.08 4.89
N ARG A 800 -4.85 9.89 5.23
CA ARG A 800 -4.77 11.35 5.06
C ARG A 800 -3.74 12.02 5.96
N ILE A 801 -3.55 11.50 7.16
CA ILE A 801 -2.48 11.96 8.08
C ILE A 801 -1.12 11.62 7.47
N GLU A 802 -0.89 10.38 7.04
CA GLU A 802 0.38 9.96 6.45
C GLU A 802 0.72 10.76 5.18
N GLU A 803 -0.25 10.95 4.28
CA GLU A 803 -0.06 11.76 3.07
C GLU A 803 0.31 13.21 3.39
N ALA A 804 -0.38 13.82 4.35
CA ALA A 804 -0.12 15.19 4.78
C ALA A 804 1.25 15.33 5.47
N GLU A 805 1.64 14.36 6.30
CA GLU A 805 2.96 14.30 6.96
C GLU A 805 4.08 14.14 5.94
N LYS A 806 3.95 13.18 5.02
CA LYS A 806 4.93 12.95 3.96
C LYS A 806 5.16 14.21 3.14
N TYR A 807 4.08 14.91 2.80
CA TYR A 807 4.17 16.15 2.06
C TYR A 807 4.77 17.27 2.90
N HIS A 808 4.34 17.41 4.16
CA HIS A 808 4.89 18.36 5.13
C HIS A 808 6.41 18.23 5.27
N ASP A 809 6.93 17.01 5.39
CA ASP A 809 8.36 16.74 5.58
C ASP A 809 9.19 17.04 4.32
N GLY A 810 8.58 17.00 3.15
CA GLY A 810 9.21 17.33 1.86
C GLY A 810 9.22 18.83 1.51
N LEU A 811 8.52 19.68 2.27
CA LEU A 811 8.43 21.11 1.99
C LEU A 811 9.72 21.85 2.36
N GLY A 812 10.16 22.77 1.47
CA GLY A 812 11.23 23.72 1.75
C GLY A 812 10.84 24.84 2.74
N PRO A 813 11.80 25.66 3.19
CA PRO A 813 11.57 26.76 4.13
C PRO A 813 10.61 27.85 3.59
N GLU A 814 10.53 28.01 2.27
CA GLU A 814 9.67 28.99 1.57
C GLU A 814 8.16 28.69 1.66
N ALA A 815 7.79 27.46 2.03
CA ALA A 815 6.41 26.98 2.06
C ALA A 815 5.74 27.10 3.45
N ALA A 816 6.12 28.09 4.27
CA ALA A 816 5.67 28.23 5.65
C ALA A 816 4.13 28.26 5.81
N SER A 817 3.42 28.96 4.90
CA SER A 817 1.95 29.02 4.93
C SER A 817 1.30 27.66 4.64
N VAL A 818 1.86 26.91 3.68
CA VAL A 818 1.38 25.56 3.36
C VAL A 818 1.64 24.62 4.54
N ARG A 819 2.83 24.70 5.14
CA ARG A 819 3.21 23.92 6.33
C ARG A 819 2.20 24.12 7.46
N HIS A 820 1.87 25.38 7.75
CA HIS A 820 0.90 25.72 8.79
C HIS A 820 -0.49 25.11 8.52
N ASP A 821 -0.98 25.16 7.29
CA ASP A 821 -2.28 24.57 6.94
C ASP A 821 -2.26 23.02 7.00
N LEU A 822 -1.13 22.38 6.64
CA LEU A 822 -0.96 20.94 6.80
C LEU A 822 -0.93 20.52 8.28
N GLU A 823 -0.23 21.28 9.13
CA GLU A 823 -0.21 21.04 10.58
C GLU A 823 -1.63 21.07 11.17
N ARG A 824 -2.48 22.00 10.71
CA ARG A 824 -3.90 22.07 11.12
C ARG A 824 -4.68 20.83 10.68
N ILE A 825 -4.52 20.39 9.43
CA ILE A 825 -5.16 19.18 8.89
C ILE A 825 -4.69 17.94 9.67
N ILE A 826 -3.39 17.80 9.92
CA ILE A 826 -2.81 16.69 10.67
C ILE A 826 -3.37 16.69 12.10
N ALA A 827 -3.40 17.84 12.76
CA ALA A 827 -3.89 17.97 14.13
C ALA A 827 -5.36 17.57 14.27
N VAL A 828 -6.25 18.09 13.42
CA VAL A 828 -7.68 17.79 13.51
C VAL A 828 -7.99 16.32 13.19
N ASN A 829 -7.29 15.73 12.21
CA ASN A 829 -7.48 14.33 11.87
C ASN A 829 -6.93 13.39 12.96
N ARG A 830 -5.78 13.71 13.57
CA ARG A 830 -5.25 12.95 14.72
C ARG A 830 -6.19 13.01 15.92
N GLN A 831 -6.76 14.19 16.20
CA GLN A 831 -7.76 14.34 17.25
C GLN A 831 -9.00 13.47 16.98
N ALA A 832 -9.50 13.47 15.74
CA ALA A 832 -10.63 12.63 15.35
C ALA A 832 -10.30 11.14 15.47
N LEU A 833 -9.09 10.71 15.09
CA LEU A 833 -8.62 9.33 15.18
C LEU A 833 -8.54 8.82 16.64
N GLN A 834 -8.18 9.71 17.58
CA GLN A 834 -8.11 9.42 19.02
C GLN A 834 -9.48 9.49 19.72
N SER A 835 -10.48 10.12 19.09
CA SER A 835 -11.80 10.27 19.68
C SER A 835 -12.57 8.95 19.70
N HIS A 836 -13.26 8.66 20.82
CA HIS A 836 -14.11 7.47 20.96
C HIS A 836 -15.52 7.67 20.35
N SER A 837 -15.82 8.89 19.89
CA SER A 837 -17.03 9.17 19.13
C SER A 837 -16.97 8.45 17.78
N GLY A 838 -17.71 7.34 17.67
CA GLY A 838 -17.94 6.67 16.38
C GLY A 838 -18.50 7.61 15.30
N PRO A 839 -18.44 7.25 14.02
CA PRO A 839 -18.31 8.21 12.91
C PRO A 839 -19.52 9.14 12.78
N PRO A 840 -19.34 10.47 12.75
CA PRO A 840 -20.44 11.35 12.41
C PRO A 840 -20.00 12.46 11.46
N LEU A 841 -19.35 12.17 10.32
CA LEU A 841 -19.09 13.20 9.31
C LEU A 841 -19.18 12.63 7.89
N TRP A 842 -20.19 13.10 7.16
CA TRP A 842 -20.41 12.77 5.75
C TRP A 842 -20.14 13.99 4.86
N GLU A 843 -19.56 13.77 3.68
CA GLU A 843 -19.48 14.74 2.59
C GLU A 843 -20.85 14.94 1.94
N ASP A 844 -21.66 13.88 1.91
CA ASP A 844 -22.97 13.86 1.28
C ASP A 844 -24.01 14.60 2.12
N ARG A 845 -24.56 15.68 1.57
CA ARG A 845 -25.57 16.53 2.24
C ARG A 845 -26.86 15.79 2.62
N GLN A 846 -27.12 14.64 2.02
CA GLN A 846 -28.28 13.79 2.26
C GLN A 846 -28.11 12.82 3.44
N ALA A 847 -26.88 12.71 3.98
CA ALA A 847 -26.63 11.79 5.07
C ALA A 847 -27.46 12.18 6.31
N PRO A 848 -28.19 11.24 6.93
CA PRO A 848 -28.92 11.51 8.15
C PRO A 848 -28.00 12.01 9.28
N THR A 849 -28.56 12.74 10.25
CA THR A 849 -27.76 13.34 11.34
C THR A 849 -27.49 12.39 12.50
N THR A 850 -28.22 11.27 12.59
CA THR A 850 -28.12 10.30 13.68
C THR A 850 -27.66 8.94 13.17
N MET A 851 -26.90 8.22 13.99
CA MET A 851 -26.22 6.97 13.62
C MET A 851 -27.16 5.88 13.09
N GLY A 852 -28.31 5.64 13.74
CA GLY A 852 -29.25 4.59 13.30
C GLY A 852 -29.73 4.81 11.86
N PRO A 853 -30.36 5.95 11.56
CA PRO A 853 -30.74 6.35 10.20
C PRO A 853 -29.56 6.39 9.21
N GLN A 854 -28.35 6.79 9.63
CA GLN A 854 -27.16 6.73 8.75
C GLN A 854 -26.84 5.29 8.31
N LEU A 855 -26.89 4.33 9.24
CA LEU A 855 -26.62 2.93 8.94
C LEU A 855 -27.67 2.35 7.98
N GLU A 856 -28.94 2.71 8.18
CA GLU A 856 -30.04 2.32 7.29
C GLU A 856 -29.89 2.94 5.90
N TRP A 857 -29.52 4.22 5.83
CA TRP A 857 -29.27 4.93 4.57
C TRP A 857 -28.12 4.27 3.80
N VAL A 858 -26.95 4.09 4.41
CA VAL A 858 -25.80 3.42 3.76
C VAL A 858 -26.17 2.02 3.29
N SER A 859 -26.85 1.23 4.12
CA SER A 859 -27.30 -0.12 3.75
C SER A 859 -28.26 -0.08 2.56
N GLY A 860 -29.21 0.86 2.54
CA GLY A 860 -30.15 1.05 1.44
C GLY A 860 -29.47 1.45 0.13
N GLU A 861 -28.41 2.26 0.20
CA GLU A 861 -27.61 2.67 -0.95
C GLU A 861 -26.78 1.51 -1.49
N PHE A 862 -26.13 0.70 -0.64
CA PHE A 862 -25.46 -0.54 -1.05
C PHE A 862 -26.44 -1.52 -1.71
N ALA A 863 -27.66 -1.66 -1.18
CA ALA A 863 -28.68 -2.52 -1.77
C ALA A 863 -29.11 -2.02 -3.15
N SER A 864 -29.28 -0.71 -3.30
CA SER A 864 -29.75 -0.09 -4.55
C SER A 864 -28.68 -0.08 -5.63
N MET A 865 -27.45 0.28 -5.28
CA MET A 865 -26.30 0.17 -6.16
C MET A 865 -26.03 -1.29 -6.54
N GLY A 866 -26.18 -2.22 -5.59
CA GLY A 866 -26.05 -3.65 -5.85
C GLY A 866 -27.05 -4.17 -6.88
N ARG A 867 -28.30 -3.71 -6.83
CA ARG A 867 -29.32 -4.01 -7.87
C ARG A 867 -28.98 -3.35 -9.20
N LEU A 868 -28.52 -2.09 -9.19
CA LEU A 868 -28.14 -1.38 -10.40
C LEU A 868 -27.01 -2.11 -11.15
N LEU A 869 -25.95 -2.50 -10.44
CA LEU A 869 -24.83 -3.25 -11.01
C LEU A 869 -25.26 -4.60 -11.62
N GLN A 870 -26.17 -5.32 -10.95
CA GLN A 870 -26.69 -6.59 -11.47
C GLN A 870 -27.56 -6.42 -12.73
N ALA A 871 -28.38 -5.36 -12.78
CA ALA A 871 -29.25 -5.06 -13.92
C ALA A 871 -28.48 -4.45 -15.10
N TRP A 872 -27.37 -3.75 -14.84
CA TRP A 872 -26.67 -2.91 -15.81
C TRP A 872 -26.31 -3.60 -17.13
N PRO A 873 -25.79 -4.85 -17.14
CA PRO A 873 -25.56 -5.61 -18.37
C PRO A 873 -26.76 -5.65 -19.32
N GLU A 874 -27.96 -5.90 -18.78
CA GLU A 874 -29.18 -6.04 -19.56
C GLU A 874 -29.72 -4.67 -20.00
N LEU A 875 -29.60 -3.65 -19.13
CA LEU A 875 -29.95 -2.26 -19.48
C LEU A 875 -29.08 -1.75 -20.64
N TRP A 876 -27.75 -1.91 -20.54
CA TRP A 876 -26.80 -1.42 -21.53
C TRP A 876 -26.97 -2.16 -22.86
N GLN A 877 -27.10 -3.49 -22.81
CA GLN A 877 -27.33 -4.29 -24.02
C GLN A 877 -28.65 -3.93 -24.71
N HIS A 878 -29.73 -3.75 -23.95
CA HIS A 878 -31.00 -3.29 -24.50
C HIS A 878 -30.88 -1.93 -25.18
N CYS A 879 -30.22 -0.95 -24.56
CA CYS A 879 -30.02 0.37 -25.15
C CYS A 879 -29.09 0.35 -26.38
N LYS A 880 -28.14 -0.58 -26.43
CA LYS A 880 -27.31 -0.80 -27.63
C LYS A 880 -28.11 -1.38 -28.79
N ASP A 881 -29.00 -2.33 -28.51
CA ASP A 881 -29.84 -3.00 -29.53
C ASP A 881 -31.03 -2.13 -29.97
N GLN A 882 -31.54 -1.30 -29.07
CA GLN A 882 -32.63 -0.34 -29.30
C GLN A 882 -32.18 1.07 -28.92
N PRO A 883 -31.33 1.71 -29.76
CA PRO A 883 -30.82 3.04 -29.47
C PRO A 883 -31.93 4.08 -29.40
N GLU A 884 -31.73 5.12 -28.59
CA GLU A 884 -32.71 6.19 -28.40
C GLU A 884 -32.98 6.91 -29.75
N PRO A 885 -34.22 6.83 -30.29
CA PRO A 885 -34.47 7.30 -31.66
C PRO A 885 -34.18 8.79 -31.84
N SER A 886 -34.39 9.60 -30.80
CA SER A 886 -34.15 11.04 -30.84
C SER A 886 -32.67 11.43 -31.03
N LEU A 887 -31.72 10.49 -30.84
CA LEU A 887 -30.29 10.75 -31.01
C LEU A 887 -29.76 10.45 -32.42
N PHE A 888 -30.44 9.58 -33.17
CA PHE A 888 -29.96 9.04 -34.45
C PHE A 888 -30.88 9.36 -35.63
N GLN A 889 -31.95 10.12 -35.39
CA GLN A 889 -32.75 10.69 -36.47
C GLN A 889 -31.97 11.83 -37.13
N SER A 890 -31.64 11.67 -38.40
CA SER A 890 -31.17 12.77 -39.25
C SER A 890 -32.28 13.81 -39.36
N THR A 891 -32.11 14.95 -38.70
CA THR A 891 -32.89 16.17 -38.99
C THR A 891 -32.38 16.83 -40.25
#